data_AF-A0A7C1PHG1-F1
#
_entry.id   AF-A0A7C1PHG1-F1
#
_cell.length_a   1.000
_cell.length_b   1.000
_cell.length_c   1.000
_cell.angle_alpha   90.00
_cell.angle_beta   90.00
_cell.angle_gamma   90.00
#
_symmetry.space_group_name_H-M   'P 1'
#
loop_
_entity.id
_entity.type
_entity.pdbx_description
1 polymer ?
#
loop_
_entity_poly.entity_id
_entity_poly.type
_entity_poly.pdbx_seq_one_letter_code
_entity_poly.pdbx_strand_id
1 'polypeptide(L)'
;MDVQELEAKLQRVEPAVRLISERHLLQVLYYLTDWGYSYPLHPALPYWVSRTDLEAMGTLPESVFRGKESPLLLVTTPDDRLLDHLPEAAQLRAYWRLLFQAALTRRWEQRFQQEGWKPQDCWQLLERWGPAAAREILHVLTEEHLLPENASASIVYRTFSAVYLDLAFFDPERVSDFFPSLPPVEQVRAELSREIAAEELLLRARPEGAAEAYESPPIEEHWWELPTVPNSRVSTVLSEPERQSRSGIRRPVDVETVRRRAAEAIEQRNWIRAAILQMRRAGLEAAEEEQQRAHTEAEDALRRVVAGLGQLWQWDEAMQNEWQQALRPLLPLAACGGWPRAARCLYELQKLQSTLQRDVYTVDLVEFLATLGRRPIVRPLPHARWVRQLISLQKAWWQMQRSGLSPAAQLRLDQLFAHQIQQLEHSVRERLAPLIRDCLQQAGLVPTSVVEEVGREKLIAELLDQICTSGYARFGHLRDAVARNTLKLPDLQGLGEWFRGDGLLRADALLAETLDGIYHRGEIYLRGLQRFSALFFGTVFGRWLTLYLALPFGGAFLILMFLEEVRHLGEKAIHLFVPGITAPALPTVPLPDAISSEMGVDSETGLAVAPPPRAISVPPDDEWTEEWDVEDPAGETAAPASSSSPTSPDGTILWYGSEPGSALVTGVLTSSAAVTTPEKHQPSWLVAPPTIIAVGIFLLLLLHVAPFRRFVVQFLWRAGVLLRLALWDGPRALWRAPLFRSLRQSRPIRFLFHHFWTPTILTLLCYLVLILLGVSPVFLFDWLWMVIWAGLTIAYNTPWGWVIQDRIAEALADWWRQVRVNLLPGLISVFIDWFHRLVNWVERGLYAVDEWLRYRRGDSRGRVALKAVLGLLWFPVAYTFRFVFYLLVEPQVNPIKHFPVVTVSHKVIWPLVPQIADWTGISVWTVSMIINGIPGIFGFIAWELKENWRLYAANRPRRLSPVVIGSHGETMRGLLRPGFHSGTLPRCYRKLRRAQTRDKQHFWRQRLHHVVDELQHFVERECLALLHRVAQDSLPLHLDHIQTGCRRVTVSFHHPHFGPVPLQLAFEEMEGRIHAEIVEWGWTRRLSDEQRSILILAFRGLLDKAAVEVYATRQRLELDVPLAKDFDDLRRHVAWKEWQEEWDRALQAKPLAASA
;
A
#
# COMPACT_ATOMS: atom_id res chain seq x y z
N MET A 1 -38.48 -13.45 10.81
CA MET A 1 -39.52 -13.14 11.81
C MET A 1 -40.22 -11.88 11.35
N ASP A 2 -41.53 -11.73 11.56
CA ASP A 2 -42.22 -10.47 11.22
C ASP A 2 -41.79 -9.36 12.20
N VAL A 3 -41.63 -8.14 11.70
CA VAL A 3 -41.13 -6.99 12.47
C VAL A 3 -42.08 -6.66 13.62
N GLN A 4 -43.39 -6.81 13.43
CA GLN A 4 -44.39 -6.59 14.48
C GLN A 4 -44.33 -7.64 15.60
N GLU A 5 -44.04 -8.89 15.25
CA GLU A 5 -43.89 -9.99 16.22
C GLU A 5 -42.62 -9.80 17.06
N LEU A 6 -41.52 -9.40 16.42
CA LEU A 6 -40.29 -9.04 17.11
C LEU A 6 -40.50 -7.84 18.05
N GLU A 7 -41.12 -6.75 17.57
CA GLU A 7 -41.39 -5.57 18.39
C GLU A 7 -42.22 -5.93 19.63
N ALA A 8 -43.24 -6.77 19.48
CA ALA A 8 -44.05 -7.26 20.60
C ALA A 8 -43.24 -8.13 21.59
N LYS A 9 -42.29 -8.96 21.13
CA LYS A 9 -41.38 -9.71 22.01
C LYS A 9 -40.43 -8.78 22.78
N LEU A 10 -39.90 -7.73 22.14
CA LEU A 10 -39.01 -6.75 22.78
C LEU A 10 -39.77 -5.85 23.77
N GLN A 11 -41.01 -5.47 23.48
CA GLN A 11 -41.85 -4.63 24.37
C GLN A 11 -42.27 -5.33 25.67
N ARG A 12 -42.22 -6.68 25.74
CA ARG A 12 -42.35 -7.42 27.02
C ARG A 12 -41.17 -7.20 27.96
N VAL A 13 -39.99 -6.89 27.41
CA VAL A 13 -38.76 -6.64 28.16
C VAL A 13 -38.64 -5.15 28.52
N GLU A 14 -38.82 -4.27 27.54
CA GLU A 14 -38.83 -2.81 27.72
C GLU A 14 -39.98 -2.18 26.91
N PRO A 15 -41.11 -1.83 27.55
CA PRO A 15 -42.28 -1.25 26.88
C PRO A 15 -42.01 0.01 26.07
N ALA A 16 -40.92 0.73 26.33
CA ALA A 16 -40.52 1.92 25.59
C ALA A 16 -39.88 1.64 24.20
N VAL A 17 -39.57 0.38 23.86
CA VAL A 17 -38.92 0.00 22.58
C VAL A 17 -39.82 0.29 21.39
N ARG A 18 -39.28 1.00 20.39
CA ARG A 18 -39.88 1.18 19.07
C ARG A 18 -38.89 0.80 17.98
N LEU A 19 -39.33 -0.05 17.05
CA LEU A 19 -38.56 -0.36 15.84
C LEU A 19 -38.82 0.69 14.76
N ILE A 20 -37.75 1.31 14.26
CA ILE A 20 -37.79 2.29 13.16
C ILE A 20 -36.70 1.96 12.13
N SER A 21 -36.80 2.47 10.90
CA SER A 21 -35.72 2.30 9.92
C SER A 21 -34.52 3.19 10.24
N GLU A 22 -33.34 2.78 9.78
CA GLU A 22 -32.07 3.52 9.85
C GLU A 22 -32.23 4.96 9.33
N ARG A 23 -32.93 5.12 8.20
CA ARG A 23 -33.28 6.43 7.63
C ARG A 23 -34.02 7.32 8.63
N HIS A 24 -35.10 6.83 9.25
CA HIS A 24 -35.88 7.61 10.22
C HIS A 24 -35.09 7.91 11.49
N LEU A 25 -34.27 6.96 11.97
CA LEU A 25 -33.38 7.18 13.10
C LEU A 25 -32.35 8.27 12.79
N LEU A 26 -31.68 8.21 11.63
CA LEU A 26 -30.73 9.24 11.20
C LEU A 26 -31.37 10.63 11.12
N GLN A 27 -32.57 10.74 10.53
CA GLN A 27 -33.30 12.02 10.50
C GLN A 27 -33.56 12.57 11.92
N VAL A 28 -34.00 11.73 12.86
CA VAL A 28 -34.20 12.10 14.28
C VAL A 28 -32.88 12.58 14.90
N LEU A 29 -31.78 11.85 14.71
CA LEU A 29 -30.48 12.21 15.27
C LEU A 29 -29.94 13.52 14.70
N TYR A 30 -30.10 13.76 13.39
CA TYR A 30 -29.75 15.05 12.77
C TYR A 30 -30.59 16.20 13.35
N TYR A 31 -31.91 16.03 13.48
CA TYR A 31 -32.80 17.02 14.09
C TYR A 31 -32.33 17.35 15.52
N LEU A 32 -32.18 16.34 16.39
CA LEU A 32 -31.76 16.54 17.78
C LEU A 32 -30.39 17.24 17.87
N THR A 33 -29.44 16.87 16.99
CA THR A 33 -28.11 17.50 16.93
C THR A 33 -28.20 18.98 16.54
N ASP A 34 -29.06 19.35 15.59
CA ASP A 34 -29.27 20.73 15.16
C ASP A 34 -29.89 21.61 16.28
N TRP A 35 -30.75 21.00 17.11
CA TRP A 35 -31.30 21.60 18.33
C TRP A 35 -30.30 21.66 19.50
N GLY A 36 -29.14 20.99 19.40
CA GLY A 36 -28.03 21.09 20.34
C GLY A 36 -27.86 19.89 21.28
N TYR A 37 -28.60 18.81 21.07
CA TYR A 37 -28.32 17.56 21.77
C TYR A 37 -27.05 16.89 21.24
N SER A 38 -26.30 16.24 22.13
CA SER A 38 -25.02 15.59 21.78
C SER A 38 -25.20 14.09 21.57
N TYR A 39 -25.80 13.69 20.44
CA TYR A 39 -25.94 12.29 20.04
C TYR A 39 -24.92 11.89 18.97
N PRO A 40 -24.30 10.70 19.06
CA PRO A 40 -23.53 10.16 17.93
C PRO A 40 -24.46 9.87 16.75
N LEU A 41 -24.00 10.09 15.52
CA LEU A 41 -24.74 9.79 14.29
C LEU A 41 -24.46 8.33 13.85
N HIS A 42 -24.90 7.36 14.65
CA HIS A 42 -24.55 5.95 14.47
C HIS A 42 -25.77 5.01 14.63
N PRO A 43 -26.52 4.70 13.55
CA PRO A 43 -27.85 4.09 13.63
C PRO A 43 -27.88 2.66 14.19
N ALA A 44 -26.73 1.97 14.27
CA ALA A 44 -26.67 0.68 14.95
C ALA A 44 -26.77 0.75 16.49
N LEU A 45 -26.66 1.94 17.11
CA LEU A 45 -26.79 2.12 18.55
C LEU A 45 -28.26 2.27 18.99
N PRO A 46 -28.61 1.92 20.25
CA PRO A 46 -29.89 2.24 20.86
C PRO A 46 -29.94 3.71 21.34
N TYR A 47 -31.08 4.38 21.16
CA TYR A 47 -31.25 5.79 21.55
C TYR A 47 -32.50 6.05 22.39
N TRP A 48 -32.30 6.67 23.56
CA TRP A 48 -33.38 7.22 24.39
C TRP A 48 -33.71 8.65 23.95
N VAL A 49 -34.97 8.91 23.57
CA VAL A 49 -35.41 10.23 23.10
C VAL A 49 -36.71 10.64 23.79
N SER A 50 -36.85 11.91 24.17
CA SER A 50 -38.12 12.43 24.72
C SER A 50 -39.23 12.35 23.68
N ARG A 51 -40.42 11.88 24.10
CA ARG A 51 -41.61 11.85 23.24
C ARG A 51 -41.95 13.24 22.69
N THR A 52 -41.83 14.28 23.52
CA THR A 52 -42.08 15.69 23.13
C THR A 52 -41.24 16.15 21.94
N ASP A 53 -40.01 15.67 21.85
CA ASP A 53 -39.04 16.15 20.86
C ASP A 53 -39.24 15.42 19.52
N LEU A 54 -39.72 14.17 19.58
CA LEU A 54 -40.16 13.41 18.42
C LEU A 54 -41.48 13.95 17.86
N GLU A 55 -42.44 14.31 18.72
CA GLU A 55 -43.69 14.97 18.33
C GLU A 55 -43.42 16.36 17.71
N ALA A 56 -42.45 17.12 18.23
CA ALA A 56 -42.02 18.41 17.69
C ALA A 56 -41.24 18.31 16.36
N MET A 57 -40.83 17.11 15.94
CA MET A 57 -40.19 16.86 14.64
C MET A 57 -41.23 16.61 13.54
N GLY A 58 -42.28 15.83 13.82
CA GLY A 58 -43.44 15.64 12.95
C GLY A 58 -43.23 14.78 11.69
N THR A 59 -42.13 14.03 11.59
CA THR A 59 -41.79 13.22 10.40
C THR A 59 -41.92 11.70 10.59
N LEU A 60 -42.19 11.22 11.80
CA LEU A 60 -42.26 9.78 12.11
C LEU A 60 -43.69 9.21 11.92
N PRO A 61 -43.83 7.92 11.55
CA PRO A 61 -45.14 7.27 11.44
C PRO A 61 -45.89 7.21 12.77
N GLU A 62 -47.23 7.34 12.73
CA GLU A 62 -48.10 7.27 13.91
C GLU A 62 -47.95 5.96 14.72
N SER A 63 -47.52 4.86 14.08
CA SER A 63 -47.24 3.59 14.76
C SER A 63 -46.20 3.71 15.87
N VAL A 64 -45.21 4.59 15.72
CA VAL A 64 -44.13 4.82 16.70
C VAL A 64 -44.67 5.42 18.01
N PHE A 65 -45.73 6.25 17.92
CA PHE A 65 -46.29 6.99 19.05
C PHE A 65 -47.36 6.22 19.84
N ARG A 66 -47.70 4.98 19.44
CA ARG A 66 -48.56 4.08 20.23
C ARG A 66 -48.00 3.89 21.65
N GLY A 67 -48.85 3.70 22.66
CA GLY A 67 -48.44 3.58 24.07
C GLY A 67 -48.31 4.93 24.81
N LYS A 68 -47.91 4.92 26.10
CA LYS A 68 -47.84 6.12 26.97
C LYS A 68 -46.43 6.44 27.49
N GLU A 69 -45.42 5.72 27.03
CA GLU A 69 -44.06 5.74 27.56
C GLU A 69 -43.31 7.00 27.11
N SER A 70 -42.54 7.59 28.02
CA SER A 70 -41.58 8.66 27.74
C SER A 70 -40.42 8.59 28.76
N PRO A 71 -39.14 8.66 28.34
CA PRO A 71 -38.66 8.68 26.95
C PRO A 71 -38.95 7.36 26.20
N LEU A 72 -38.91 7.41 24.87
CA LEU A 72 -38.98 6.24 23.99
C LEU A 72 -37.57 5.73 23.66
N LEU A 73 -37.44 4.42 23.45
CA LEU A 73 -36.20 3.75 23.06
C LEU A 73 -36.27 3.37 21.57
N LEU A 74 -35.51 4.08 20.74
CA LEU A 74 -35.46 3.86 19.30
C LEU A 74 -34.36 2.87 18.94
N VAL A 75 -34.70 1.84 18.17
CA VAL A 75 -33.80 0.79 17.68
C VAL A 75 -34.13 0.49 16.21
N THR A 76 -33.11 0.16 15.40
CA THR A 76 -33.32 -0.17 13.98
C THR A 76 -33.91 -1.58 13.73
N THR A 77 -34.63 -1.73 12.63
CA THR A 77 -35.24 -2.99 12.16
C THR A 77 -34.20 -4.08 11.81
N PRO A 78 -34.63 -5.37 11.71
CA PRO A 78 -33.72 -6.47 11.40
C PRO A 78 -33.04 -6.35 10.03
N ASP A 79 -33.82 -5.91 9.03
CA ASP A 79 -33.43 -5.74 7.63
C ASP A 79 -32.24 -4.78 7.50
N ASP A 80 -32.33 -3.61 8.14
CA ASP A 80 -31.28 -2.57 8.16
C ASP A 80 -30.01 -3.06 8.89
N ARG A 81 -30.13 -4.07 9.76
CA ARG A 81 -29.01 -4.73 10.45
C ARG A 81 -28.51 -5.97 9.72
N LEU A 82 -29.10 -6.32 8.58
CA LEU A 82 -28.84 -7.55 7.81
C LEU A 82 -29.05 -8.84 8.62
N LEU A 83 -29.97 -8.85 9.59
CA LEU A 83 -30.15 -9.97 10.52
C LEU A 83 -31.08 -11.07 10.00
N ASP A 84 -31.84 -10.81 8.94
CA ASP A 84 -32.96 -11.66 8.47
C ASP A 84 -32.56 -13.09 8.11
N HIS A 85 -31.31 -13.26 7.68
CA HIS A 85 -30.72 -14.54 7.29
C HIS A 85 -30.29 -15.42 8.49
N LEU A 86 -30.33 -14.89 9.71
CA LEU A 86 -29.95 -15.61 10.93
C LEU A 86 -31.15 -16.32 11.57
N PRO A 87 -30.95 -17.43 12.31
CA PRO A 87 -31.99 -18.07 13.11
C PRO A 87 -32.60 -17.11 14.15
N GLU A 88 -33.87 -17.31 14.51
CA GLU A 88 -34.61 -16.45 15.44
C GLU A 88 -33.88 -16.21 16.77
N ALA A 89 -33.34 -17.27 17.40
CA ALA A 89 -32.59 -17.17 18.65
C ALA A 89 -31.32 -16.29 18.54
N ALA A 90 -30.70 -16.24 17.35
CA ALA A 90 -29.55 -15.39 17.06
C ALA A 90 -29.96 -13.94 16.75
N GLN A 91 -31.10 -13.73 16.06
CA GLN A 91 -31.70 -12.40 15.92
C GLN A 91 -32.05 -11.81 17.30
N LEU A 92 -32.71 -12.59 18.16
CA LEU A 92 -33.04 -12.19 19.53
C LEU A 92 -31.80 -11.91 20.40
N ARG A 93 -30.70 -12.66 20.23
CA ARG A 93 -29.40 -12.34 20.87
C ARG A 93 -28.85 -10.98 20.41
N ALA A 94 -28.96 -10.63 19.13
CA ALA A 94 -28.53 -9.33 18.63
C ALA A 94 -29.35 -8.18 19.24
N TYR A 95 -30.66 -8.36 19.43
CA TYR A 95 -31.50 -7.37 20.11
C TYR A 95 -31.30 -7.33 21.63
N TRP A 96 -31.00 -8.46 22.28
CA TRP A 96 -30.62 -8.50 23.71
C TRP A 96 -29.43 -7.58 24.01
N ARG A 97 -28.40 -7.57 23.15
CA ARG A 97 -27.25 -6.66 23.25
C ARG A 97 -27.67 -5.19 23.21
N LEU A 98 -28.61 -4.84 22.35
CA LEU A 98 -29.11 -3.47 22.21
C LEU A 98 -29.95 -3.04 23.42
N LEU A 99 -30.83 -3.91 23.92
CA LEU A 99 -31.59 -3.66 25.15
C LEU A 99 -30.66 -3.53 26.36
N PHE A 100 -29.62 -4.35 26.44
CA PHE A 100 -28.61 -4.26 27.49
C PHE A 100 -27.84 -2.94 27.42
N GLN A 101 -27.30 -2.55 26.25
CA GLN A 101 -26.66 -1.25 26.05
C GLN A 101 -27.60 -0.06 26.37
N ALA A 102 -28.88 -0.16 26.03
CA ALA A 102 -29.90 0.84 26.37
C ALA A 102 -30.13 0.93 27.90
N ALA A 103 -30.16 -0.20 28.61
CA ALA A 103 -30.29 -0.24 30.06
C ALA A 103 -29.06 0.34 30.76
N LEU A 104 -27.85 -0.01 30.31
CA LEU A 104 -26.57 0.52 30.82
C LEU A 104 -26.50 2.04 30.68
N THR A 105 -26.80 2.56 29.48
CA THR A 105 -26.75 4.01 29.20
C THR A 105 -27.78 4.79 30.03
N ARG A 106 -29.01 4.27 30.19
CA ARG A 106 -30.05 4.87 31.05
C ARG A 106 -29.66 4.84 32.52
N ARG A 107 -29.05 3.76 33.01
CA ARG A 107 -28.61 3.64 34.41
C ARG A 107 -27.49 4.63 34.75
N TRP A 108 -26.52 4.78 33.84
CA TRP A 108 -25.45 5.79 33.97
C TRP A 108 -25.99 7.22 33.99
N GLU A 109 -26.93 7.54 33.09
CA GLU A 109 -27.55 8.87 33.04
C GLU A 109 -28.25 9.22 34.36
N GLN A 110 -29.05 8.29 34.90
CA GLN A 110 -29.68 8.45 36.22
C GLN A 110 -28.64 8.67 37.33
N ARG A 111 -27.52 7.93 37.32
CA ARG A 111 -26.48 8.05 38.35
C ARG A 111 -25.76 9.41 38.27
N PHE A 112 -25.39 9.87 37.07
CA PHE A 112 -24.76 11.19 36.90
C PHE A 112 -25.67 12.32 37.39
N GLN A 113 -26.98 12.22 37.14
CA GLN A 113 -27.96 13.19 37.63
C GLN A 113 -28.16 13.14 39.14
N GLN A 114 -28.15 11.94 39.75
CA GLN A 114 -28.28 11.75 41.20
C GLN A 114 -27.04 12.22 41.98
N GLU A 115 -25.84 11.98 41.44
CA GLU A 115 -24.58 12.26 42.13
C GLU A 115 -23.93 13.61 41.71
N GLY A 116 -24.52 14.31 40.74
CA GLY A 116 -24.10 15.66 40.34
C GLY A 116 -22.71 15.74 39.69
N TRP A 117 -22.25 14.66 39.06
CA TRP A 117 -20.90 14.54 38.50
C TRP A 117 -20.63 15.60 37.42
N LYS A 118 -19.47 16.24 37.50
CA LYS A 118 -18.98 17.17 36.50
C LYS A 118 -18.20 16.41 35.41
N PRO A 119 -18.02 17.01 34.21
CA PRO A 119 -17.22 16.40 33.16
C PRO A 119 -15.76 16.10 33.56
N GLN A 120 -15.18 16.85 34.50
CA GLN A 120 -13.82 16.59 34.99
C GLN A 120 -13.73 15.28 35.78
N ASP A 121 -14.72 15.00 36.64
CA ASP A 121 -14.78 13.79 37.46
C ASP A 121 -14.88 12.55 36.55
N CYS A 122 -15.67 12.62 35.49
CA CYS A 122 -15.79 11.57 34.47
C CYS A 122 -14.48 11.27 33.74
N TRP A 123 -13.60 12.26 33.57
CA TRP A 123 -12.29 12.05 32.94
C TRP A 123 -11.30 11.38 33.91
N GLN A 124 -11.32 11.76 35.19
CA GLN A 124 -10.52 11.07 36.23
C GLN A 124 -10.90 9.58 36.34
N LEU A 125 -12.18 9.23 36.17
CA LEU A 125 -12.65 7.85 36.13
C LEU A 125 -12.18 7.07 34.89
N LEU A 126 -11.89 7.73 33.76
CA LEU A 126 -11.24 7.08 32.61
C LEU A 126 -9.73 6.88 32.88
N GLU A 127 -9.09 7.84 33.55
CA GLU A 127 -7.66 7.80 33.85
C GLU A 127 -7.26 6.82 34.96
N ARG A 128 -8.22 6.19 35.67
CA ARG A 128 -7.95 5.19 36.72
C ARG A 128 -7.19 3.95 36.23
N TRP A 129 -7.38 3.58 34.97
CA TRP A 129 -6.62 2.50 34.30
C TRP A 129 -5.37 3.02 33.57
N GLY A 130 -4.96 4.25 33.86
CA GLY A 130 -3.85 4.96 33.25
C GLY A 130 -4.31 5.94 32.15
N PRO A 131 -3.60 7.07 31.99
CA PRO A 131 -3.96 8.10 31.01
C PRO A 131 -3.81 7.64 29.55
N ALA A 132 -3.02 6.59 29.31
CA ALA A 132 -2.92 5.93 28.00
C ALA A 132 -4.20 5.17 27.64
N ALA A 133 -4.79 4.44 28.60
CA ALA A 133 -6.05 3.74 28.40
C ALA A 133 -7.19 4.73 28.14
N ALA A 134 -7.26 5.84 28.88
CA ALA A 134 -8.23 6.92 28.64
C ALA A 134 -8.16 7.48 27.20
N ARG A 135 -6.95 7.68 26.66
CA ARG A 135 -6.73 8.13 25.28
C ARG A 135 -7.07 7.05 24.25
N GLU A 136 -6.76 5.78 24.50
CA GLU A 136 -7.16 4.67 23.64
C GLU A 136 -8.69 4.54 23.57
N ILE A 137 -9.37 4.59 24.71
CA ILE A 137 -10.84 4.59 24.79
C ILE A 137 -11.43 5.71 23.93
N LEU A 138 -10.96 6.95 24.11
CA LEU A 138 -11.42 8.09 23.31
C LEU A 138 -11.14 7.87 21.82
N HIS A 139 -9.96 7.37 21.45
CA HIS A 139 -9.60 7.11 20.06
C HIS A 139 -10.50 6.05 19.42
N VAL A 140 -10.67 4.90 20.07
CA VAL A 140 -11.45 3.75 19.54
C VAL A 140 -12.91 4.14 19.35
N LEU A 141 -13.53 4.78 20.36
CA LEU A 141 -14.91 5.23 20.27
C LEU A 141 -15.11 6.33 19.21
N THR A 142 -14.10 7.19 18.98
CA THR A 142 -14.13 8.19 17.90
C THR A 142 -13.95 7.55 16.52
N GLU A 143 -13.09 6.55 16.37
CA GLU A 143 -12.81 5.87 15.10
C GLU A 143 -13.95 4.94 14.65
N GLU A 144 -14.64 4.31 15.59
CA GLU A 144 -15.89 3.57 15.30
C GLU A 144 -17.14 4.49 15.30
N HIS A 145 -16.95 5.81 15.35
CA HIS A 145 -18.02 6.82 15.23
C HIS A 145 -19.14 6.71 16.30
N LEU A 146 -18.81 6.19 17.49
CA LEU A 146 -19.73 5.99 18.61
C LEU A 146 -19.87 7.26 19.50
N LEU A 147 -19.18 8.35 19.15
CA LEU A 147 -19.20 9.62 19.88
C LEU A 147 -19.67 10.79 18.99
N PRO A 148 -20.41 11.77 19.54
CA PRO A 148 -20.74 13.02 18.86
C PRO A 148 -19.51 13.92 18.62
N GLU A 149 -19.61 14.88 17.69
CA GLU A 149 -18.58 15.92 17.53
C GLU A 149 -18.41 16.72 18.83
N ASN A 150 -17.23 16.62 19.45
CA ASN A 150 -16.88 17.25 20.74
C ASN A 150 -17.65 16.66 21.95
N ALA A 151 -17.74 15.34 22.03
CA ALA A 151 -18.29 14.63 23.19
C ALA A 151 -17.66 15.08 24.53
N SER A 152 -18.51 15.31 25.55
CA SER A 152 -18.05 15.49 26.93
C SER A 152 -17.53 14.17 27.51
N ALA A 153 -16.64 14.25 28.51
CA ALA A 153 -16.11 13.06 29.17
C ALA A 153 -17.19 12.16 29.80
N SER A 154 -18.34 12.72 30.22
CA SER A 154 -19.50 11.93 30.67
C SER A 154 -20.09 11.06 29.57
N ILE A 155 -20.20 11.58 28.34
CA ILE A 155 -20.62 10.80 27.17
C ILE A 155 -19.56 9.75 26.82
N VAL A 156 -18.27 10.10 26.89
CA VAL A 156 -17.16 9.15 26.65
C VAL A 156 -17.21 7.98 27.64
N TYR A 157 -17.29 8.24 28.96
CA TYR A 157 -17.35 7.20 29.98
C TYR A 157 -18.60 6.31 29.86
N ARG A 158 -19.77 6.92 29.64
CA ARG A 158 -21.03 6.18 29.46
C ARG A 158 -21.00 5.28 28.23
N THR A 159 -20.53 5.78 27.09
CA THR A 159 -20.40 5.01 25.85
C THR A 159 -19.33 3.92 25.99
N PHE A 160 -18.20 4.23 26.62
CA PHE A 160 -17.16 3.25 26.95
C PHE A 160 -17.72 2.09 27.78
N SER A 161 -18.36 2.38 28.91
CA SER A 161 -18.91 1.36 29.79
C SER A 161 -19.94 0.48 29.08
N ALA A 162 -20.82 1.07 28.26
CA ALA A 162 -21.81 0.33 27.49
C ALA A 162 -21.17 -0.64 26.47
N VAL A 163 -20.17 -0.17 25.71
CA VAL A 163 -19.45 -0.98 24.71
C VAL A 163 -18.58 -2.05 25.39
N TYR A 164 -17.88 -1.69 26.46
CA TYR A 164 -16.98 -2.60 27.17
C TYR A 164 -17.75 -3.75 27.82
N LEU A 165 -18.85 -3.46 28.52
CA LEU A 165 -19.66 -4.49 29.17
C LEU A 165 -20.40 -5.36 28.15
N ASP A 166 -20.90 -4.80 27.04
CA ASP A 166 -21.45 -5.60 25.94
C ASP A 166 -20.41 -6.61 25.41
N LEU A 167 -19.19 -6.15 25.10
CA LEU A 167 -18.12 -7.06 24.66
C LEU A 167 -17.76 -8.08 25.76
N ALA A 168 -17.60 -7.65 27.01
CA ALA A 168 -17.18 -8.52 28.10
C ALA A 168 -18.20 -9.60 28.51
N PHE A 169 -19.51 -9.39 28.26
CA PHE A 169 -20.55 -10.39 28.50
C PHE A 169 -20.91 -11.23 27.26
N PHE A 170 -20.86 -10.66 26.04
CA PHE A 170 -21.32 -11.36 24.84
C PHE A 170 -20.19 -11.95 23.96
N ASP A 171 -19.02 -11.31 23.94
CA ASP A 171 -17.85 -11.65 23.10
C ASP A 171 -16.51 -11.38 23.84
N PRO A 172 -16.20 -12.00 25.00
CA PRO A 172 -15.09 -11.59 25.87
C PRO A 172 -13.71 -11.63 25.18
N GLU A 173 -13.49 -12.57 24.26
CA GLU A 173 -12.28 -12.67 23.42
C GLU A 173 -12.02 -11.43 22.54
N ARG A 174 -13.04 -10.60 22.29
CA ARG A 174 -12.94 -9.41 21.44
C ARG A 174 -12.63 -8.15 22.22
N VAL A 175 -12.61 -8.19 23.55
CA VAL A 175 -12.29 -7.01 24.37
C VAL A 175 -10.86 -6.51 24.10
N SER A 176 -9.90 -7.42 23.96
CA SER A 176 -8.51 -7.11 23.59
C SER A 176 -8.34 -6.66 22.13
N ASP A 177 -9.24 -7.05 21.23
CA ASP A 177 -9.28 -6.52 19.85
C ASP A 177 -9.73 -5.04 19.82
N PHE A 178 -10.51 -4.60 20.83
CA PHE A 178 -11.04 -3.25 20.94
C PHE A 178 -10.17 -2.32 21.80
N PHE A 179 -9.80 -2.76 23.01
CA PHE A 179 -9.08 -1.97 24.02
C PHE A 179 -7.84 -2.73 24.54
N PRO A 180 -6.83 -2.98 23.69
CA PRO A 180 -5.63 -3.75 24.04
C PRO A 180 -4.76 -3.14 25.15
N SER A 181 -4.93 -1.84 25.48
CA SER A 181 -4.18 -1.14 26.53
C SER A 181 -4.84 -1.21 27.92
N LEU A 182 -6.01 -1.86 28.07
CA LEU A 182 -6.69 -2.01 29.36
C LEU A 182 -6.17 -3.22 30.17
N PRO A 183 -6.36 -3.23 31.51
CA PRO A 183 -6.10 -4.39 32.36
C PRO A 183 -6.94 -5.63 31.97
N PRO A 184 -6.64 -6.82 32.55
CA PRO A 184 -7.37 -8.06 32.26
C PRO A 184 -8.89 -7.90 32.37
N VAL A 185 -9.62 -8.53 31.44
CA VAL A 185 -11.07 -8.33 31.22
C VAL A 185 -11.89 -8.50 32.49
N GLU A 186 -11.56 -9.53 33.28
CA GLU A 186 -12.22 -9.84 34.55
C GLU A 186 -12.14 -8.69 35.57
N GLN A 187 -11.02 -7.98 35.64
CA GLN A 187 -10.84 -6.86 36.56
C GLN A 187 -11.75 -5.69 36.17
N VAL A 188 -11.64 -5.21 34.93
CA VAL A 188 -12.40 -4.05 34.44
C VAL A 188 -13.90 -4.36 34.38
N ARG A 189 -14.29 -5.59 34.02
CA ARG A 189 -15.69 -6.06 34.10
C ARG A 189 -16.18 -6.02 35.54
N ALA A 190 -15.43 -6.54 36.51
CA ALA A 190 -15.85 -6.54 37.92
C ALA A 190 -15.98 -5.12 38.49
N GLU A 191 -15.04 -4.21 38.16
CA GLU A 191 -15.08 -2.80 38.58
C GLU A 191 -16.33 -2.09 38.01
N LEU A 192 -16.55 -2.14 36.69
CA LEU A 192 -17.71 -1.53 36.05
C LEU A 192 -19.04 -2.17 36.48
N SER A 193 -19.11 -3.50 36.60
CA SER A 193 -20.34 -4.20 36.98
C SER A 193 -20.82 -3.84 38.39
N ARG A 194 -19.90 -3.64 39.34
CA ARG A 194 -20.22 -3.21 40.72
C ARG A 194 -20.82 -1.81 40.78
N GLU A 195 -20.42 -0.91 39.88
CA GLU A 195 -20.88 0.49 39.89
C GLU A 195 -22.36 0.66 39.46
N ILE A 196 -22.91 -0.28 38.70
CA ILE A 196 -24.25 -0.17 38.11
C ILE A 196 -25.13 -1.42 38.23
N ALA A 197 -24.65 -2.49 38.88
CA ALA A 197 -25.27 -3.81 38.94
C ALA A 197 -25.54 -4.40 37.54
N ALA A 198 -24.50 -4.43 36.70
CA ALA A 198 -24.64 -4.81 35.29
C ALA A 198 -25.19 -6.23 35.07
N GLU A 199 -24.93 -7.16 35.98
CA GLU A 199 -25.45 -8.54 35.93
C GLU A 199 -26.98 -8.59 36.09
N GLU A 200 -27.57 -7.76 36.96
CA GLU A 200 -29.02 -7.63 37.08
C GLU A 200 -29.64 -7.03 35.81
N LEU A 201 -28.96 -6.03 35.21
CA LEU A 201 -29.41 -5.40 33.97
C LEU A 201 -29.33 -6.37 32.78
N LEU A 202 -28.30 -7.22 32.72
CA LEU A 202 -28.13 -8.24 31.69
C LEU A 202 -29.27 -9.27 31.71
N LEU A 203 -29.60 -9.76 32.91
CA LEU A 203 -30.70 -10.71 33.13
C LEU A 203 -32.06 -10.08 32.80
N ARG A 204 -32.32 -8.85 33.27
CA ARG A 204 -33.58 -8.14 32.98
C ARG A 204 -33.74 -7.77 31.50
N ALA A 205 -32.65 -7.54 30.76
CA ALA A 205 -32.69 -7.18 29.35
C ALA A 205 -32.86 -8.36 28.39
N ARG A 206 -32.90 -9.62 28.88
CA ARG A 206 -32.92 -10.82 28.04
C ARG A 206 -34.32 -11.11 27.47
N PRO A 207 -34.50 -11.12 26.13
CA PRO A 207 -35.72 -11.62 25.51
C PRO A 207 -35.87 -13.14 25.67
N GLU A 208 -37.10 -13.61 25.83
CA GLU A 208 -37.44 -15.04 25.78
C GLU A 208 -36.97 -15.65 24.45
N GLY A 209 -36.29 -16.79 24.50
CA GLY A 209 -35.75 -17.46 23.30
C GLY A 209 -34.39 -16.95 22.78
N ALA A 210 -33.77 -15.93 23.40
CA ALA A 210 -32.44 -15.47 23.01
C ALA A 210 -31.32 -16.48 23.36
N ALA A 211 -30.43 -16.75 22.39
CA ALA A 211 -29.31 -17.68 22.52
C ALA A 211 -28.21 -17.20 23.49
N GLU A 212 -27.68 -18.12 24.30
CA GLU A 212 -26.67 -17.83 25.36
C GLU A 212 -25.23 -17.74 24.85
N ALA A 213 -24.90 -18.51 23.81
CA ALA A 213 -23.65 -18.41 23.08
C ALA A 213 -23.91 -18.22 21.58
N TYR A 214 -22.97 -17.60 20.87
CA TYR A 214 -22.93 -17.71 19.41
C TYR A 214 -22.19 -19.01 19.05
N GLU A 215 -22.94 -20.10 18.96
CA GLU A 215 -22.46 -21.30 18.27
C GLU A 215 -22.36 -20.97 16.78
N SER A 216 -21.15 -20.63 16.33
CA SER A 216 -20.77 -20.99 14.96
C SER A 216 -21.07 -22.48 14.77
N PRO A 217 -21.54 -22.93 13.59
CA PRO A 217 -21.69 -24.36 13.33
C PRO A 217 -20.38 -25.05 13.71
N PRO A 218 -20.43 -26.16 14.46
CA PRO A 218 -19.23 -26.75 15.04
C PRO A 218 -18.20 -26.99 13.94
N ILE A 219 -16.98 -26.50 14.16
CA ILE A 219 -15.83 -27.03 13.45
C ILE A 219 -15.66 -28.42 14.04
N GLU A 220 -16.30 -29.40 13.41
CA GLU A 220 -16.45 -30.75 13.96
C GLU A 220 -15.09 -31.31 14.39
N GLU A 221 -15.04 -31.90 15.59
CA GLU A 221 -13.82 -32.46 16.19
C GLU A 221 -13.33 -33.74 15.48
N HIS A 222 -13.84 -34.00 14.27
CA HIS A 222 -13.40 -35.04 13.35
C HIS A 222 -12.21 -34.55 12.50
N TRP A 223 -11.12 -34.16 13.16
CA TRP A 223 -9.86 -33.68 12.53
C TRP A 223 -9.20 -34.72 11.60
N TRP A 224 -9.69 -35.96 11.63
CA TRP A 224 -9.22 -37.13 10.89
C TRP A 224 -10.20 -37.59 9.80
N GLU A 225 -11.44 -37.11 9.80
CA GLU A 225 -12.35 -37.38 8.68
C GLU A 225 -11.89 -36.55 7.48
N LEU A 226 -11.70 -37.23 6.35
CA LEU A 226 -11.64 -36.58 5.05
C LEU A 226 -12.85 -35.66 4.96
N PRO A 227 -12.70 -34.36 4.63
CA PRO A 227 -13.88 -33.53 4.42
C PRO A 227 -14.74 -34.25 3.40
N THR A 228 -15.97 -34.58 3.78
CA THR A 228 -16.96 -35.13 2.87
C THR A 228 -17.24 -34.04 1.87
N VAL A 229 -16.40 -33.98 0.83
CA VAL A 229 -16.63 -33.11 -0.33
C VAL A 229 -18.03 -33.50 -0.77
N PRO A 230 -19.02 -32.58 -0.68
CA PRO A 230 -20.39 -32.97 -0.95
C PRO A 230 -20.39 -33.63 -2.32
N ASN A 231 -20.94 -34.84 -2.44
CA ASN A 231 -20.85 -35.58 -3.71
C ASN A 231 -21.36 -34.73 -4.88
N SER A 232 -22.26 -33.76 -4.61
CA SER A 232 -22.64 -32.69 -5.53
C SER A 232 -21.47 -31.87 -6.12
N ARG A 233 -20.41 -31.53 -5.38
CA ARG A 233 -19.22 -30.80 -5.90
C ARG A 233 -18.25 -31.69 -6.66
N VAL A 234 -18.02 -32.93 -6.26
CA VAL A 234 -17.22 -33.87 -7.07
C VAL A 234 -17.96 -34.14 -8.38
N SER A 235 -19.26 -34.42 -8.33
CA SER A 235 -20.10 -34.65 -9.51
C SER A 235 -20.27 -33.41 -10.39
N THR A 236 -20.43 -32.19 -9.85
CA THR A 236 -20.53 -30.97 -10.70
C THR A 236 -19.21 -30.57 -11.34
N VAL A 237 -18.07 -30.69 -10.64
CA VAL A 237 -16.75 -30.38 -11.25
C VAL A 237 -16.32 -31.45 -12.27
N LEU A 238 -16.83 -32.69 -12.15
CA LEU A 238 -16.72 -33.70 -13.21
C LEU A 238 -17.72 -33.49 -14.36
N SER A 239 -18.72 -32.60 -14.21
CA SER A 239 -19.80 -32.38 -15.18
C SER A 239 -19.72 -31.04 -15.94
N GLU A 240 -18.89 -30.06 -15.53
CA GLU A 240 -18.70 -28.85 -16.33
C GLU A 240 -17.82 -29.10 -17.58
N PRO A 241 -18.23 -28.61 -18.77
CA PRO A 241 -17.49 -28.85 -20.00
C PRO A 241 -16.27 -27.92 -20.11
N GLU A 242 -15.07 -28.52 -20.13
CA GLU A 242 -13.85 -27.83 -20.54
C GLU A 242 -14.05 -27.17 -21.92
N ARG A 243 -13.87 -25.84 -21.99
CA ARG A 243 -14.09 -25.09 -23.22
C ARG A 243 -13.06 -25.48 -24.29
N GLN A 244 -13.57 -26.11 -25.34
CA GLN A 244 -13.04 -26.12 -26.70
C GLN A 244 -11.61 -26.64 -26.87
N SER A 245 -11.47 -27.97 -26.88
CA SER A 245 -10.61 -28.61 -27.88
C SER A 245 -11.50 -29.13 -29.02
N ARG A 246 -11.31 -28.61 -30.23
CA ARG A 246 -12.08 -29.01 -31.42
C ARG A 246 -11.55 -30.35 -31.96
N SER A 247 -12.15 -31.47 -31.55
CA SER A 247 -12.43 -32.68 -32.35
C SER A 247 -12.55 -33.93 -31.47
N GLY A 248 -13.46 -34.85 -31.83
CA GLY A 248 -13.41 -36.26 -31.42
C GLY A 248 -13.92 -36.62 -30.02
N ILE A 249 -15.17 -37.11 -29.96
CA ILE A 249 -15.67 -38.22 -29.11
C ILE A 249 -14.86 -38.51 -27.83
N ARG A 250 -15.34 -38.03 -26.66
CA ARG A 250 -14.83 -38.45 -25.34
C ARG A 250 -15.13 -39.95 -25.13
N ARG A 251 -14.10 -40.80 -25.16
CA ARG A 251 -14.17 -42.18 -24.62
C ARG A 251 -14.23 -42.12 -23.08
N PRO A 252 -14.96 -43.04 -22.41
CA PRO A 252 -14.84 -43.20 -20.97
C PRO A 252 -13.40 -43.54 -20.60
N VAL A 253 -12.92 -43.02 -19.46
CA VAL A 253 -11.56 -43.27 -18.98
C VAL A 253 -11.55 -44.66 -18.34
N ASP A 254 -11.07 -45.64 -19.09
CA ASP A 254 -10.90 -47.03 -18.66
C ASP A 254 -9.91 -47.13 -17.49
N VAL A 255 -10.33 -47.82 -16.42
CA VAL A 255 -9.59 -48.08 -15.19
C VAL A 255 -8.21 -48.68 -15.50
N GLU A 256 -8.13 -49.62 -16.44
CA GLU A 256 -6.87 -50.27 -16.81
C GLU A 256 -5.89 -49.28 -17.48
N THR A 257 -6.39 -48.25 -18.17
CA THR A 257 -5.53 -47.17 -18.69
C THR A 257 -4.99 -46.25 -17.60
N VAL A 258 -5.74 -46.04 -16.51
CA VAL A 258 -5.27 -45.30 -15.33
C VAL A 258 -4.22 -46.12 -14.58
N ARG A 259 -4.48 -47.41 -14.39
CA ARG A 259 -3.57 -48.38 -13.77
C ARG A 259 -2.24 -48.47 -14.52
N ARG A 260 -2.25 -48.65 -15.85
CA ARG A 260 -1.03 -48.69 -16.66
C ARG A 260 -0.25 -47.38 -16.56
N ARG A 261 -0.92 -46.23 -16.64
CA ARG A 261 -0.28 -44.91 -16.47
C ARG A 261 0.30 -44.69 -15.07
N ALA A 262 -0.27 -45.30 -14.04
CA ALA A 262 0.28 -45.27 -12.68
C ALA A 262 1.57 -46.12 -12.59
N ALA A 263 1.59 -47.30 -13.22
CA ALA A 263 2.80 -48.12 -13.33
C ALA A 263 3.91 -47.41 -14.14
N GLU A 264 3.58 -46.85 -15.32
CA GLU A 264 4.48 -46.01 -16.13
C GLU A 264 5.08 -44.84 -15.29
N ALA A 265 4.27 -44.23 -14.42
CA ALA A 265 4.74 -43.16 -13.53
C ALA A 265 5.67 -43.67 -12.41
N ILE A 266 5.44 -44.87 -11.87
CA ILE A 266 6.33 -45.52 -10.89
C ILE A 266 7.69 -45.84 -11.51
N GLU A 267 7.72 -46.40 -12.72
CA GLU A 267 8.96 -46.67 -13.48
C GLU A 267 9.76 -45.39 -13.72
N GLN A 268 9.07 -44.30 -14.08
CA GLN A 268 9.65 -42.96 -14.24
C GLN A 268 10.06 -42.29 -12.90
N ARG A 269 9.90 -42.98 -11.75
CA ARG A 269 10.12 -42.47 -10.38
C ARG A 269 9.31 -41.19 -10.07
N ASN A 270 8.14 -41.07 -10.69
CA ASN A 270 7.23 -39.93 -10.56
C ASN A 270 6.12 -40.26 -9.55
N TRP A 271 6.52 -40.40 -8.29
CA TRP A 271 5.69 -40.87 -7.18
C TRP A 271 4.36 -40.10 -7.00
N ILE A 272 4.37 -38.77 -7.11
CA ILE A 272 3.17 -37.92 -6.99
C ILE A 272 2.23 -38.11 -8.18
N ARG A 273 2.77 -38.31 -9.40
CA ARG A 273 1.92 -38.67 -10.55
C ARG A 273 1.28 -40.03 -10.34
N ALA A 274 2.01 -41.01 -9.81
CA ALA A 274 1.45 -42.29 -9.43
C ALA A 274 0.36 -42.11 -8.36
N ALA A 275 0.64 -41.43 -7.24
CA ALA A 275 -0.33 -41.20 -6.16
C ALA A 275 -1.62 -40.52 -6.63
N ILE A 276 -1.52 -39.51 -7.50
CA ILE A 276 -2.69 -38.83 -8.10
C ILE A 276 -3.49 -39.78 -9.02
N LEU A 277 -2.81 -40.61 -9.81
CA LEU A 277 -3.49 -41.60 -10.67
C LEU A 277 -4.15 -42.72 -9.85
N GLN A 278 -3.52 -43.18 -8.76
CA GLN A 278 -4.10 -44.14 -7.84
C GLN A 278 -5.31 -43.58 -7.08
N MET A 279 -5.25 -42.31 -6.65
CA MET A 279 -6.39 -41.62 -6.04
C MET A 279 -7.54 -41.41 -7.05
N ARG A 280 -7.24 -41.27 -8.35
CA ARG A 280 -8.26 -41.28 -9.42
C ARG A 280 -8.80 -42.68 -9.70
N ARG A 281 -7.98 -43.73 -9.60
CA ARG A 281 -8.43 -45.14 -9.66
C ARG A 281 -9.44 -45.41 -8.55
N ALA A 282 -9.10 -45.04 -7.31
CA ALA A 282 -9.97 -45.21 -6.14
C ALA A 282 -11.38 -44.60 -6.32
N GLY A 283 -11.51 -43.48 -7.04
CA GLY A 283 -12.81 -42.86 -7.36
C GLY A 283 -13.54 -43.43 -8.59
N LEU A 284 -12.98 -44.45 -9.25
CA LEU A 284 -13.57 -45.17 -10.38
C LEU A 284 -13.90 -46.63 -10.05
N GLU A 285 -13.22 -47.25 -9.08
CA GLU A 285 -13.54 -48.61 -8.61
C GLU A 285 -14.88 -48.64 -7.86
N ALA A 286 -15.65 -49.71 -8.04
CA ALA A 286 -16.88 -49.97 -7.29
C ALA A 286 -16.69 -50.95 -6.12
N ALA A 287 -15.57 -51.68 -6.08
CA ALA A 287 -15.27 -52.65 -5.03
C ALA A 287 -14.45 -51.99 -3.91
N GLU A 288 -14.97 -52.05 -2.67
CA GLU A 288 -14.35 -51.43 -1.49
C GLU A 288 -12.92 -51.93 -1.25
N GLU A 289 -12.64 -53.22 -1.47
CA GLU A 289 -11.27 -53.77 -1.41
C GLU A 289 -10.32 -53.11 -2.42
N GLU A 290 -10.76 -52.85 -3.65
CA GLU A 290 -9.92 -52.31 -4.72
C GLU A 290 -9.72 -50.80 -4.56
N GLN A 291 -10.75 -50.10 -4.08
CA GLN A 291 -10.68 -48.73 -3.61
C GLN A 291 -9.66 -48.59 -2.46
N GLN A 292 -9.71 -49.45 -1.44
CA GLN A 292 -8.80 -49.40 -0.30
C GLN A 292 -7.35 -49.76 -0.68
N ARG A 293 -7.16 -50.71 -1.60
CA ARG A 293 -5.84 -50.98 -2.21
C ARG A 293 -5.32 -49.76 -2.97
N ALA A 294 -6.16 -49.08 -3.74
CA ALA A 294 -5.79 -47.86 -4.47
C ALA A 294 -5.41 -46.70 -3.54
N HIS A 295 -6.12 -46.50 -2.43
CA HIS A 295 -5.73 -45.54 -1.39
C HIS A 295 -4.38 -45.88 -0.76
N THR A 296 -4.14 -47.16 -0.44
CA THR A 296 -2.87 -47.62 0.16
C THR A 296 -1.69 -47.44 -0.81
N GLU A 297 -1.86 -47.81 -2.09
CA GLU A 297 -0.87 -47.56 -3.15
C GLU A 297 -0.55 -46.07 -3.35
N ALA A 298 -1.55 -45.18 -3.14
CA ALA A 298 -1.34 -43.72 -3.18
C ALA A 298 -0.55 -43.21 -1.95
N GLU A 299 -0.85 -43.71 -0.75
CA GLU A 299 -0.13 -43.36 0.46
C GLU A 299 1.32 -43.85 0.45
N ASP A 300 1.60 -45.03 -0.08
CA ASP A 300 2.97 -45.55 -0.20
C ASP A 300 3.80 -44.78 -1.23
N ALA A 301 3.19 -44.31 -2.31
CA ALA A 301 3.85 -43.40 -3.24
C ALA A 301 4.17 -42.05 -2.56
N LEU A 302 3.27 -41.50 -1.73
CA LEU A 302 3.56 -40.32 -0.91
C LEU A 302 4.69 -40.58 0.10
N ARG A 303 4.68 -41.75 0.77
CA ARG A 303 5.72 -42.18 1.72
C ARG A 303 7.12 -42.18 1.10
N ARG A 304 7.26 -42.60 -0.16
CA ARG A 304 8.54 -42.57 -0.91
C ARG A 304 9.06 -41.16 -1.20
N VAL A 305 8.18 -40.16 -1.28
CA VAL A 305 8.58 -38.74 -1.37
C VAL A 305 9.04 -38.24 -0.01
N VAL A 306 8.26 -38.51 1.05
CA VAL A 306 8.58 -38.08 2.43
C VAL A 306 9.89 -38.70 2.92
N ALA A 307 10.13 -39.99 2.69
CA ALA A 307 11.41 -40.63 3.02
C ALA A 307 12.59 -40.02 2.24
N GLY A 308 12.38 -39.59 0.99
CA GLY A 308 13.40 -38.91 0.19
C GLY A 308 13.70 -37.48 0.67
N LEU A 309 12.70 -36.78 1.23
CA LEU A 309 12.88 -35.50 1.92
C LEU A 309 13.59 -35.70 3.27
N GLY A 310 13.23 -36.75 4.01
CA GLY A 310 13.89 -37.13 5.25
C GLY A 310 15.37 -37.44 5.07
N GLN A 311 15.75 -38.10 3.96
CA GLN A 311 17.16 -38.29 3.58
C GLN A 311 17.87 -36.97 3.20
N LEU A 312 17.15 -36.01 2.60
CA LEU A 312 17.71 -34.72 2.18
C LEU A 312 18.00 -33.79 3.38
N TRP A 313 17.13 -33.83 4.40
CA TRP A 313 17.17 -32.96 5.58
C TRP A 313 17.55 -33.67 6.88
N GLN A 314 17.87 -34.97 6.83
CA GLN A 314 18.26 -35.79 7.98
C GLN A 314 17.19 -35.90 9.07
N TRP A 315 15.92 -36.02 8.66
CA TRP A 315 14.79 -36.24 9.57
C TRP A 315 14.84 -37.60 10.25
N ASP A 316 14.47 -37.64 11.53
CA ASP A 316 14.17 -38.87 12.24
C ASP A 316 12.87 -39.53 11.75
N GLU A 317 12.58 -40.73 12.23
CA GLU A 317 11.40 -41.49 11.83
C GLU A 317 10.09 -40.84 12.34
N ALA A 318 10.14 -40.14 13.48
CA ALA A 318 8.99 -39.43 14.03
C ALA A 318 8.56 -38.26 13.13
N MET A 319 9.49 -37.38 12.74
CA MET A 319 9.25 -36.27 11.83
C MET A 319 8.79 -36.75 10.44
N GLN A 320 9.38 -37.84 9.93
CA GLN A 320 8.93 -38.45 8.67
C GLN A 320 7.47 -38.92 8.75
N ASN A 321 7.09 -39.60 9.85
CA ASN A 321 5.71 -40.03 10.06
C ASN A 321 4.75 -38.84 10.22
N GLU A 322 5.16 -37.77 10.92
CA GLU A 322 4.35 -36.57 11.10
C GLU A 322 4.08 -35.85 9.77
N TRP A 323 5.13 -35.62 8.96
CA TRP A 323 4.98 -35.05 7.62
C TRP A 323 4.15 -35.94 6.69
N GLN A 324 4.28 -37.27 6.77
CA GLN A 324 3.43 -38.18 6.01
C GLN A 324 1.97 -38.01 6.41
N GLN A 325 1.63 -38.01 7.70
CA GLN A 325 0.27 -37.81 8.19
C GLN A 325 -0.30 -36.45 7.73
N ALA A 326 0.44 -35.37 7.92
CA ALA A 326 -0.02 -34.02 7.59
C ALA A 326 -0.24 -33.80 6.08
N LEU A 327 0.52 -34.49 5.21
CA LEU A 327 0.36 -34.37 3.75
C LEU A 327 -0.76 -35.24 3.15
N ARG A 328 -1.27 -36.27 3.85
CA ARG A 328 -2.35 -37.17 3.33
C ARG A 328 -3.58 -36.41 2.80
N PRO A 329 -4.14 -35.38 3.48
CA PRO A 329 -5.33 -34.68 3.01
C PRO A 329 -5.15 -33.92 1.67
N LEU A 330 -3.90 -33.69 1.23
CA LEU A 330 -3.64 -33.09 -0.09
C LEU A 330 -3.84 -34.07 -1.25
N LEU A 331 -3.79 -35.39 -1.03
CA LEU A 331 -3.94 -36.39 -2.09
C LEU A 331 -5.31 -36.34 -2.81
N PRO A 332 -6.47 -36.38 -2.13
CA PRO A 332 -7.78 -36.25 -2.79
C PRO A 332 -7.91 -34.90 -3.50
N LEU A 333 -7.51 -33.80 -2.84
CA LEU A 333 -7.51 -32.46 -3.45
C LEU A 333 -6.59 -32.35 -4.68
N ALA A 334 -5.53 -33.17 -4.76
CA ALA A 334 -4.63 -33.25 -5.90
C ALA A 334 -5.19 -34.08 -7.07
N ALA A 335 -6.16 -34.97 -6.80
CA ALA A 335 -6.84 -35.75 -7.83
C ALA A 335 -7.88 -34.92 -8.61
N CYS A 336 -8.53 -33.96 -7.95
CA CYS A 336 -9.61 -33.14 -8.51
C CYS A 336 -9.16 -32.16 -9.61
N GLY A 337 -9.76 -32.27 -10.80
CA GLY A 337 -9.57 -31.34 -11.92
C GLY A 337 -8.23 -31.47 -12.67
N GLY A 338 -8.00 -30.62 -13.66
CA GLY A 338 -6.84 -30.72 -14.56
C GLY A 338 -5.48 -30.45 -13.91
N TRP A 339 -5.38 -29.43 -13.04
CA TRP A 339 -4.13 -29.06 -12.37
C TRP A 339 -4.36 -28.25 -11.06
N PRO A 340 -4.81 -28.90 -9.97
CA PRO A 340 -5.11 -28.23 -8.70
C PRO A 340 -3.85 -27.72 -7.97
N ARG A 341 -4.05 -26.81 -7.01
CA ARG A 341 -2.97 -26.24 -6.17
C ARG A 341 -2.34 -27.29 -5.25
N ALA A 342 -3.13 -28.23 -4.73
CA ALA A 342 -2.64 -29.38 -3.97
C ALA A 342 -1.62 -30.21 -4.77
N ALA A 343 -1.92 -30.54 -6.04
CA ALA A 343 -0.98 -31.24 -6.91
C ALA A 343 0.32 -30.43 -7.13
N ARG A 344 0.23 -29.09 -7.29
CA ARG A 344 1.43 -28.23 -7.41
C ARG A 344 2.32 -28.27 -6.17
N CYS A 345 1.73 -28.28 -4.97
CA CYS A 345 2.48 -28.45 -3.72
C CYS A 345 3.27 -29.76 -3.74
N LEU A 346 2.58 -30.88 -3.95
CA LEU A 346 3.18 -32.22 -3.95
C LEU A 346 4.27 -32.37 -5.03
N TYR A 347 4.07 -31.84 -6.24
CA TYR A 347 5.08 -31.89 -7.30
C TYR A 347 6.33 -31.04 -6.98
N GLU A 348 6.21 -29.88 -6.32
CA GLU A 348 7.39 -29.12 -5.87
C GLU A 348 8.13 -29.87 -4.76
N LEU A 349 7.43 -30.59 -3.87
CA LEU A 349 8.07 -31.47 -2.86
C LEU A 349 8.84 -32.64 -3.50
N GLN A 350 8.28 -33.35 -4.48
CA GLN A 350 9.03 -34.39 -5.23
C GLN A 350 10.22 -33.81 -6.01
N LYS A 351 10.10 -32.57 -6.49
CA LYS A 351 11.16 -31.87 -7.21
C LYS A 351 12.34 -31.51 -6.31
N LEU A 352 12.10 -31.19 -5.03
CA LEU A 352 13.17 -31.05 -4.02
C LEU A 352 14.03 -32.32 -3.95
N GLN A 353 13.40 -33.48 -3.71
CA GLN A 353 14.05 -34.80 -3.67
C GLN A 353 14.86 -35.08 -4.95
N SER A 354 14.23 -34.98 -6.12
CA SER A 354 14.82 -35.41 -7.40
C SER A 354 15.85 -34.45 -8.01
N THR A 355 15.74 -33.15 -7.74
CA THR A 355 16.52 -32.11 -8.44
C THR A 355 17.67 -31.56 -7.60
N LEU A 356 17.50 -31.42 -6.28
CA LEU A 356 18.46 -30.72 -5.41
C LEU A 356 19.46 -31.63 -4.70
N GLN A 357 19.34 -32.95 -4.86
CA GLN A 357 20.40 -33.92 -4.54
C GLN A 357 21.61 -33.85 -5.50
N ARG A 358 21.51 -33.14 -6.63
CA ARG A 358 22.56 -33.08 -7.66
C ARG A 358 23.29 -31.75 -7.65
N ASP A 359 24.60 -31.80 -7.84
CA ASP A 359 25.41 -30.58 -8.01
C ASP A 359 24.95 -29.79 -9.24
N VAL A 360 24.82 -28.48 -9.05
CA VAL A 360 24.45 -27.52 -10.09
C VAL A 360 25.73 -26.92 -10.66
N TYR A 361 25.80 -26.76 -11.97
CA TYR A 361 26.91 -26.06 -12.64
C TYR A 361 26.34 -24.99 -13.57
N THR A 362 27.07 -23.89 -13.74
CA THR A 362 26.82 -22.92 -14.82
C THR A 362 27.71 -23.24 -16.01
N VAL A 363 27.23 -22.84 -17.19
CA VAL A 363 28.01 -22.85 -18.43
C VAL A 363 28.02 -21.42 -18.93
N ASP A 364 29.13 -20.72 -18.76
CA ASP A 364 29.24 -19.30 -19.10
C ASP A 364 30.31 -19.07 -20.17
N LEU A 365 29.89 -19.17 -21.43
CA LEU A 365 30.74 -18.94 -22.59
C LEU A 365 31.08 -17.44 -22.74
N VAL A 366 30.19 -16.54 -22.30
CA VAL A 366 30.38 -15.09 -22.37
C VAL A 366 31.50 -14.68 -21.42
N GLU A 367 31.47 -15.16 -20.18
CA GLU A 367 32.49 -14.85 -19.18
C GLU A 367 33.83 -15.56 -19.46
N PHE A 368 33.82 -16.77 -20.03
CA PHE A 368 35.04 -17.39 -20.57
C PHE A 368 35.71 -16.50 -21.63
N LEU A 369 34.96 -16.00 -22.61
CA LEU A 369 35.48 -15.11 -23.65
C LEU A 369 35.93 -13.76 -23.08
N ALA A 370 35.10 -13.12 -22.23
CA ALA A 370 35.39 -11.82 -21.63
C ALA A 370 36.60 -11.84 -20.67
N THR A 371 36.90 -12.99 -20.06
CA THR A 371 38.09 -13.18 -19.20
C THR A 371 39.28 -13.78 -19.94
N LEU A 372 39.23 -13.88 -21.28
CA LEU A 372 40.28 -14.46 -22.12
C LEU A 372 40.72 -15.86 -21.65
N GLY A 373 39.74 -16.71 -21.31
CA GLY A 373 39.95 -18.08 -20.87
C GLY A 373 40.39 -18.26 -19.41
N ARG A 374 40.49 -17.19 -18.61
CA ARG A 374 40.88 -17.29 -17.19
C ARG A 374 39.81 -17.93 -16.30
N ARG A 375 38.52 -17.76 -16.62
CA ARG A 375 37.42 -18.45 -15.94
C ARG A 375 36.97 -19.66 -16.78
N PRO A 376 36.87 -20.89 -16.21
CA PRO A 376 36.51 -22.08 -16.97
C PRO A 376 35.05 -22.04 -17.45
N ILE A 377 34.79 -22.62 -18.63
CA ILE A 377 33.46 -22.65 -19.27
C ILE A 377 32.40 -23.29 -18.38
N VAL A 378 32.76 -24.36 -17.64
CA VAL A 378 31.86 -25.08 -16.73
C VAL A 378 32.37 -24.93 -15.30
N ARG A 379 31.53 -24.42 -14.38
CA ARG A 379 31.88 -24.23 -12.97
C ARG A 379 30.78 -24.71 -12.02
N PRO A 380 31.11 -25.36 -10.88
CA PRO A 380 30.12 -25.75 -9.88
C PRO A 380 29.57 -24.52 -9.16
N LEU A 381 28.33 -24.61 -8.66
CA LEU A 381 27.72 -23.60 -7.78
C LEU A 381 27.66 -24.12 -6.32
N PRO A 382 28.77 -24.08 -5.55
CA PRO A 382 28.90 -24.71 -4.25
C PRO A 382 28.17 -23.98 -3.12
N HIS A 383 27.35 -22.97 -3.40
CA HIS A 383 26.48 -22.31 -2.41
C HIS A 383 25.00 -22.23 -2.85
N ALA A 384 24.66 -22.51 -4.11
CA ALA A 384 23.31 -22.29 -4.62
C ALA A 384 22.27 -23.36 -4.23
N ARG A 385 22.67 -24.62 -3.93
CA ARG A 385 21.68 -25.70 -3.61
C ARG A 385 20.86 -25.41 -2.34
N TRP A 386 21.47 -24.85 -1.29
CA TRP A 386 20.83 -24.52 0.00
C TRP A 386 19.72 -23.49 -0.19
N VAL A 387 20.05 -22.35 -0.81
CA VAL A 387 19.09 -21.28 -1.12
C VAL A 387 17.96 -21.82 -2.01
N ARG A 388 18.27 -22.67 -2.99
CA ARG A 388 17.24 -23.30 -3.84
C ARG A 388 16.31 -24.25 -3.08
N GLN A 389 16.80 -24.98 -2.08
CA GLN A 389 15.93 -25.83 -1.23
C GLN A 389 14.91 -24.97 -0.49
N LEU A 390 15.37 -23.91 0.18
CA LEU A 390 14.53 -22.94 0.88
C LEU A 390 13.45 -22.33 -0.04
N ILE A 391 13.87 -21.76 -1.18
CA ILE A 391 12.94 -21.11 -2.14
C ILE A 391 11.94 -22.11 -2.75
N SER A 392 12.33 -23.36 -2.95
CA SER A 392 11.42 -24.40 -3.43
C SER A 392 10.45 -24.88 -2.35
N LEU A 393 10.87 -24.91 -1.08
CA LEU A 393 10.00 -25.22 0.06
C LEU A 393 8.96 -24.10 0.29
N GLN A 394 9.39 -22.83 0.31
CA GLN A 394 8.49 -21.66 0.36
C GLN A 394 7.49 -21.66 -0.80
N LYS A 395 7.89 -22.08 -2.02
CA LYS A 395 6.96 -22.25 -3.15
C LYS A 395 5.92 -23.34 -2.89
N ALA A 396 6.31 -24.49 -2.33
CA ALA A 396 5.39 -25.56 -1.98
C ALA A 396 4.38 -25.11 -0.91
N TRP A 397 4.87 -24.46 0.16
CA TRP A 397 4.05 -23.84 1.21
C TRP A 397 3.00 -22.87 0.64
N TRP A 398 3.39 -21.98 -0.28
CA TRP A 398 2.46 -21.04 -0.91
C TRP A 398 1.42 -21.70 -1.83
N GLN A 399 1.70 -22.89 -2.40
CA GLN A 399 0.65 -23.68 -3.07
C GLN A 399 -0.25 -24.39 -2.05
N MET A 400 0.29 -24.85 -0.92
CA MET A 400 -0.46 -25.48 0.18
C MET A 400 -1.50 -24.53 0.76
N GLN A 401 -1.14 -23.28 1.09
CA GLN A 401 -2.10 -22.26 1.58
C GLN A 401 -3.22 -21.90 0.58
N ARG A 402 -3.11 -22.35 -0.68
CA ARG A 402 -4.11 -22.12 -1.75
C ARG A 402 -4.76 -23.42 -2.22
N SER A 403 -4.59 -24.51 -1.48
CA SER A 403 -5.05 -25.86 -1.87
C SER A 403 -6.52 -26.14 -1.54
N GLY A 404 -7.14 -25.39 -0.63
CA GLY A 404 -8.51 -25.62 -0.17
C GLY A 404 -8.64 -26.68 0.92
N LEU A 405 -7.61 -26.87 1.74
CA LEU A 405 -7.64 -27.71 2.94
C LEU A 405 -8.64 -27.18 3.99
N SER A 406 -9.05 -28.05 4.92
CA SER A 406 -9.74 -27.63 6.14
C SER A 406 -8.81 -26.77 7.01
N PRO A 407 -9.36 -25.83 7.82
CA PRO A 407 -8.53 -24.94 8.67
C PRO A 407 -7.58 -25.72 9.60
N ALA A 408 -8.08 -26.82 10.17
CA ALA A 408 -7.34 -27.77 10.99
C ALA A 408 -6.10 -28.36 10.27
N ALA A 409 -6.31 -28.96 9.08
CA ALA A 409 -5.23 -29.57 8.31
C ALA A 409 -4.25 -28.51 7.75
N GLN A 410 -4.76 -27.33 7.40
CA GLN A 410 -3.92 -26.22 6.98
C GLN A 410 -3.01 -25.75 8.12
N LEU A 411 -3.53 -25.56 9.34
CA LEU A 411 -2.73 -25.09 10.48
C LEU A 411 -1.57 -26.06 10.81
N ARG A 412 -1.83 -27.38 10.85
CA ARG A 412 -0.80 -28.39 11.11
C ARG A 412 0.31 -28.36 10.05
N LEU A 413 -0.07 -28.25 8.76
CA LEU A 413 0.93 -28.11 7.69
C LEU A 413 1.66 -26.77 7.76
N ASP A 414 0.98 -25.67 8.08
CA ASP A 414 1.59 -24.34 8.20
C ASP A 414 2.70 -24.33 9.25
N GLN A 415 2.47 -24.95 10.41
CA GLN A 415 3.46 -25.13 11.47
C GLN A 415 4.69 -25.95 11.01
N LEU A 416 4.47 -27.11 10.37
CA LEU A 416 5.56 -27.95 9.86
C LEU A 416 6.40 -27.24 8.78
N PHE A 417 5.74 -26.59 7.82
CA PHE A 417 6.42 -25.79 6.81
C PHE A 417 7.18 -24.62 7.43
N ALA A 418 6.58 -23.88 8.36
CA ALA A 418 7.24 -22.76 9.04
C ALA A 418 8.49 -23.21 9.79
N HIS A 419 8.41 -24.29 10.56
CA HIS A 419 9.56 -24.87 11.27
C HIS A 419 10.68 -25.26 10.31
N GLN A 420 10.37 -25.99 9.23
CA GLN A 420 11.39 -26.43 8.29
C GLN A 420 11.99 -25.28 7.45
N ILE A 421 11.19 -24.27 7.12
CA ILE A 421 11.66 -23.02 6.48
C ILE A 421 12.63 -22.30 7.42
N GLN A 422 12.28 -22.12 8.70
CA GLN A 422 13.13 -21.47 9.69
C GLN A 422 14.48 -22.17 9.88
N GLN A 423 14.49 -23.52 9.97
CA GLN A 423 15.73 -24.30 10.02
C GLN A 423 16.62 -24.09 8.78
N LEU A 424 16.03 -24.07 7.58
CA LEU A 424 16.75 -23.85 6.33
C LEU A 424 17.28 -22.42 6.21
N GLU A 425 16.52 -21.41 6.64
CA GLU A 425 16.99 -20.02 6.71
C GLU A 425 18.17 -19.87 7.65
N HIS A 426 18.09 -20.45 8.86
CA HIS A 426 19.19 -20.44 9.82
C HIS A 426 20.45 -21.09 9.21
N SER A 427 20.31 -22.28 8.64
CA SER A 427 21.35 -23.03 7.92
C SER A 427 21.97 -22.31 6.71
N VAL A 428 21.23 -21.39 6.08
CA VAL A 428 21.72 -20.53 4.99
C VAL A 428 22.48 -19.34 5.56
N ARG A 429 21.92 -18.69 6.60
CA ARG A 429 22.52 -17.52 7.27
C ARG A 429 23.88 -17.86 7.86
N GLU A 430 23.99 -18.93 8.65
CA GLU A 430 25.26 -19.36 9.27
C GLU A 430 26.38 -19.58 8.24
N ARG A 431 26.06 -20.18 7.09
CA ARG A 431 27.04 -20.52 6.05
C ARG A 431 27.44 -19.34 5.17
N LEU A 432 26.50 -18.44 4.87
CA LEU A 432 26.73 -17.31 3.95
C LEU A 432 27.21 -16.04 4.67
N ALA A 433 26.85 -15.82 5.93
CA ALA A 433 27.30 -14.67 6.71
C ALA A 433 28.83 -14.46 6.74
N PRO A 434 29.68 -15.47 7.02
CA PRO A 434 31.14 -15.27 7.01
C PRO A 434 31.67 -14.93 5.61
N LEU A 435 31.15 -15.55 4.55
CA LEU A 435 31.56 -15.25 3.17
C LEU A 435 31.26 -13.79 2.79
N ILE A 436 30.08 -13.28 3.15
CA ILE A 436 29.72 -11.87 2.92
C ILE A 436 30.62 -10.95 3.74
N ARG A 437 30.88 -11.28 5.01
CA ARG A 437 31.77 -10.54 5.92
C ARG A 437 33.17 -10.37 5.30
N ASP A 438 33.75 -11.45 4.81
CA ASP A 438 35.08 -11.47 4.21
C ASP A 438 35.14 -10.65 2.91
N CYS A 439 34.12 -10.79 2.03
CA CYS A 439 34.01 -9.97 0.82
C CYS A 439 33.94 -8.46 1.13
N LEU A 440 33.15 -8.06 2.14
CA LEU A 440 33.04 -6.64 2.54
C LEU A 440 34.37 -6.12 3.11
N GLN A 441 35.05 -6.92 3.94
CA GLN A 441 36.36 -6.56 4.49
C GLN A 441 37.42 -6.40 3.38
N GLN A 442 37.51 -7.34 2.44
CA GLN A 442 38.42 -7.27 1.29
C GLN A 442 38.08 -6.11 0.34
N ALA A 443 36.81 -5.72 0.23
CA ALA A 443 36.38 -4.55 -0.53
C ALA A 443 36.78 -3.21 0.10
N GLY A 444 37.25 -3.18 1.36
CA GLY A 444 37.57 -1.97 2.10
C GLY A 444 36.41 -1.40 2.92
N LEU A 445 35.30 -2.12 3.04
CA LEU A 445 34.20 -1.80 3.96
C LEU A 445 34.51 -2.34 5.36
N VAL A 446 35.56 -1.78 5.97
CA VAL A 446 36.05 -2.15 7.31
C VAL A 446 35.43 -1.22 8.36
N PRO A 447 34.75 -1.73 9.41
CA PRO A 447 34.22 -0.89 10.47
C PRO A 447 35.34 -0.29 11.32
N THR A 448 35.20 1.00 11.68
CA THR A 448 36.19 1.71 12.52
C THR A 448 35.75 1.89 13.97
N SER A 449 34.51 1.56 14.28
CA SER A 449 33.85 1.74 15.58
C SER A 449 32.88 0.59 15.88
N VAL A 450 32.48 0.45 17.15
CA VAL A 450 31.47 -0.53 17.58
C VAL A 450 30.15 -0.35 16.82
N VAL A 451 29.78 0.91 16.59
CA VAL A 451 28.56 1.30 15.89
C VAL A 451 28.58 0.90 14.40
N GLU A 452 29.75 0.98 13.76
CA GLU A 452 29.94 0.52 12.38
C GLU A 452 30.06 -1.00 12.29
N GLU A 453 30.59 -1.67 13.32
CA GLU A 453 30.62 -3.13 13.38
C GLU A 453 29.19 -3.70 13.47
N VAL A 454 28.37 -3.20 14.39
CA VAL A 454 26.93 -3.54 14.44
C VAL A 454 26.22 -3.17 13.14
N GLY A 455 26.66 -2.12 12.45
CA GLY A 455 26.23 -1.75 11.10
C GLY A 455 26.55 -2.79 10.03
N ARG A 456 27.75 -3.38 10.08
CA ARG A 456 28.19 -4.46 9.19
C ARG A 456 27.31 -5.69 9.37
N GLU A 457 27.06 -6.11 10.61
CA GLU A 457 26.23 -7.29 10.89
C GLU A 457 24.79 -7.11 10.38
N LYS A 458 24.22 -5.91 10.52
CA LYS A 458 22.89 -5.58 9.96
C LYS A 458 22.86 -5.55 8.44
N LEU A 459 23.87 -4.99 7.80
CA LEU A 459 24.01 -5.00 6.33
C LEU A 459 24.07 -6.46 5.83
N ILE A 460 24.87 -7.31 6.48
CA ILE A 460 24.94 -8.75 6.19
C ILE A 460 23.55 -9.39 6.39
N ALA A 461 22.86 -9.09 7.50
CA ALA A 461 21.52 -9.61 7.78
C ALA A 461 20.49 -9.18 6.72
N GLU A 462 20.45 -7.91 6.29
CA GLU A 462 19.57 -7.43 5.21
C GLU A 462 19.83 -8.14 3.87
N LEU A 463 21.10 -8.39 3.54
CA LEU A 463 21.45 -9.16 2.33
C LEU A 463 21.02 -10.62 2.43
N LEU A 464 21.16 -11.23 3.61
CA LEU A 464 20.68 -12.59 3.86
C LEU A 464 19.15 -12.67 3.88
N ASP A 465 18.44 -11.68 4.43
CA ASP A 465 16.98 -11.56 4.39
C ASP A 465 16.50 -11.55 2.92
N GLN A 466 17.17 -10.76 2.06
CA GLN A 466 16.88 -10.71 0.63
C GLN A 466 17.18 -12.03 -0.10
N ILE A 467 18.30 -12.69 0.22
CA ILE A 467 18.68 -14.00 -0.35
C ILE A 467 17.69 -15.09 0.07
N CYS A 468 17.26 -15.12 1.34
CA CYS A 468 16.31 -16.09 1.88
C CYS A 468 14.90 -15.90 1.31
N THR A 469 14.50 -14.65 1.01
CA THR A 469 13.16 -14.33 0.49
C THR A 469 13.04 -14.50 -1.03
N SER A 470 14.06 -14.09 -1.79
CA SER A 470 13.99 -14.04 -3.27
C SER A 470 14.84 -15.11 -3.97
N GLY A 471 15.82 -15.68 -3.28
CA GLY A 471 16.78 -16.65 -3.81
C GLY A 471 18.04 -16.03 -4.41
N TYR A 472 18.15 -14.70 -4.45
CA TYR A 472 19.29 -13.99 -5.00
C TYR A 472 19.50 -12.61 -4.38
N ALA A 473 20.70 -12.08 -4.52
CA ALA A 473 21.01 -10.66 -4.31
C ALA A 473 21.49 -10.02 -5.61
N ARG A 474 21.44 -8.69 -5.68
CA ARG A 474 21.93 -7.88 -6.81
C ARG A 474 22.65 -6.64 -6.29
N PHE A 475 23.39 -5.96 -7.17
CA PHE A 475 24.04 -4.67 -6.90
C PHE A 475 23.11 -3.63 -6.24
N GLY A 476 21.87 -3.47 -6.72
CA GLY A 476 20.90 -2.56 -6.11
C GLY A 476 20.63 -2.87 -4.63
N HIS A 477 20.48 -4.16 -4.28
CA HIS A 477 20.27 -4.58 -2.88
C HIS A 477 21.50 -4.31 -2.01
N LEU A 478 22.72 -4.53 -2.54
CA LEU A 478 23.98 -4.21 -1.86
C LEU A 478 24.13 -2.71 -1.61
N ARG A 479 23.92 -1.90 -2.64
CA ARG A 479 23.92 -0.43 -2.54
C ARG A 479 22.92 0.03 -1.50
N ASP A 480 21.67 -0.40 -1.60
CA ASP A 480 20.60 0.07 -0.73
C ASP A 480 20.82 -0.35 0.73
N ALA A 481 21.37 -1.55 0.97
CA ALA A 481 21.79 -1.99 2.30
C ALA A 481 22.90 -1.09 2.88
N VAL A 482 23.93 -0.72 2.10
CA VAL A 482 24.96 0.26 2.49
C VAL A 482 24.34 1.67 2.70
N ALA A 483 23.40 2.09 1.87
CA ALA A 483 22.72 3.39 1.97
C ALA A 483 21.83 3.51 3.22
N ARG A 484 21.23 2.40 3.68
CA ARG A 484 20.46 2.32 4.93
C ARG A 484 21.32 2.17 6.18
N ASN A 485 22.34 1.31 6.16
CA ASN A 485 23.10 0.95 7.36
C ASN A 485 24.14 1.99 7.80
N THR A 486 24.69 1.79 9.00
CA THR A 486 25.64 2.73 9.62
C THR A 486 27.03 2.64 9.01
N LEU A 487 27.48 1.47 8.57
CA LEU A 487 28.73 1.29 7.82
C LEU A 487 28.63 2.00 6.46
N LYS A 488 29.46 3.03 6.24
CA LYS A 488 29.47 3.87 5.03
C LYS A 488 30.78 3.73 4.25
N LEU A 489 30.75 4.10 2.98
CA LEU A 489 31.97 4.23 2.16
C LEU A 489 32.81 5.41 2.68
N PRO A 490 34.15 5.28 2.76
CA PRO A 490 35.05 6.42 2.89
C PRO A 490 35.00 7.29 1.62
N ASP A 491 35.50 8.52 1.72
CA ASP A 491 35.76 9.36 0.55
C ASP A 491 36.87 8.74 -0.33
N LEU A 492 36.81 8.99 -1.64
CA LEU A 492 37.79 8.49 -2.62
C LEU A 492 39.17 9.10 -2.36
N GLN A 493 40.19 8.25 -2.24
CA GLN A 493 41.56 8.70 -1.95
C GLN A 493 42.31 9.22 -3.18
N GLY A 494 41.79 8.99 -4.40
CA GLY A 494 42.31 9.60 -5.62
C GLY A 494 41.81 8.97 -6.92
N LEU A 495 42.29 9.49 -8.06
CA LEU A 495 41.90 9.05 -9.40
C LEU A 495 42.17 7.55 -9.66
N GLY A 496 43.26 7.01 -9.09
CA GLY A 496 43.58 5.58 -9.22
C GLY A 496 42.55 4.65 -8.55
N GLU A 497 41.94 5.08 -7.44
CA GLU A 497 40.84 4.35 -6.81
C GLU A 497 39.57 4.46 -7.66
N TRP A 498 39.25 5.65 -8.19
CA TRP A 498 38.14 5.82 -9.12
C TRP A 498 38.23 4.89 -10.35
N PHE A 499 39.42 4.75 -10.94
CA PHE A 499 39.69 3.83 -12.07
C PHE A 499 39.63 2.34 -11.70
N ARG A 500 39.82 1.95 -10.43
CA ARG A 500 39.61 0.57 -9.96
C ARG A 500 38.17 0.30 -9.50
N GLY A 501 37.46 1.33 -9.07
CA GLY A 501 36.14 1.26 -8.45
C GLY A 501 36.20 1.55 -6.95
N ASP A 502 35.17 2.22 -6.44
CA ASP A 502 34.99 2.46 -5.01
C ASP A 502 34.80 1.14 -4.22
N GLY A 503 34.70 1.23 -2.89
CA GLY A 503 34.47 0.05 -2.04
C GLY A 503 33.21 -0.73 -2.41
N LEU A 504 32.18 -0.07 -2.97
CA LEU A 504 30.94 -0.72 -3.38
C LEU A 504 31.12 -1.55 -4.66
N LEU A 505 31.79 -1.01 -5.67
CA LEU A 505 32.12 -1.71 -6.92
C LEU A 505 33.12 -2.86 -6.69
N ARG A 506 34.00 -2.73 -5.69
CA ARG A 506 34.88 -3.82 -5.24
C ARG A 506 34.08 -4.93 -4.54
N ALA A 507 33.15 -4.59 -3.65
CA ALA A 507 32.25 -5.55 -3.01
C ALA A 507 31.36 -6.29 -4.03
N ASP A 508 30.81 -5.58 -5.03
CA ASP A 508 30.03 -6.17 -6.13
C ASP A 508 30.81 -7.22 -6.92
N ALA A 509 32.09 -6.96 -7.20
CA ALA A 509 32.96 -7.90 -7.90
C ALA A 509 33.27 -9.15 -7.06
N LEU A 510 33.62 -8.97 -5.78
CA LEU A 510 33.96 -10.06 -4.86
C LEU A 510 32.74 -10.94 -4.54
N LEU A 511 31.58 -10.33 -4.25
CA LEU A 511 30.35 -11.08 -3.98
C LEU A 511 29.87 -11.87 -5.20
N ALA A 512 30.04 -11.35 -6.42
CA ALA A 512 29.72 -12.07 -7.65
C ALA A 512 30.66 -13.27 -7.92
N GLU A 513 31.87 -13.25 -7.38
CA GLU A 513 32.83 -14.36 -7.47
C GLU A 513 32.61 -15.40 -6.36
N THR A 514 32.45 -14.97 -5.11
CA THR A 514 32.32 -15.86 -3.95
C THR A 514 30.91 -16.47 -3.83
N LEU A 515 29.85 -15.70 -4.12
CA LEU A 515 28.45 -16.14 -4.04
C LEU A 515 27.84 -16.39 -5.42
N ASP A 516 28.64 -16.99 -6.31
CA ASP A 516 28.22 -17.29 -7.68
C ASP A 516 26.89 -18.06 -7.74
N GLY A 517 26.04 -17.67 -8.68
CA GLY A 517 24.68 -18.19 -8.85
C GLY A 517 23.64 -17.70 -7.82
N ILE A 518 24.05 -17.02 -6.73
CA ILE A 518 23.19 -16.34 -5.74
C ILE A 518 23.27 -14.81 -5.92
N TYR A 519 24.47 -14.24 -5.88
CA TYR A 519 24.67 -12.81 -6.09
C TYR A 519 24.86 -12.53 -7.58
N HIS A 520 24.11 -11.57 -8.12
CA HIS A 520 24.20 -11.14 -9.52
C HIS A 520 24.84 -9.76 -9.59
N ARG A 521 25.96 -9.69 -10.33
CA ARG A 521 26.74 -8.48 -10.55
C ARG A 521 25.93 -7.38 -11.24
N GLY A 522 26.15 -6.13 -10.87
CA GLY A 522 25.44 -4.99 -11.47
C GLY A 522 25.66 -4.83 -12.98
N GLU A 523 24.63 -4.37 -13.71
CA GLU A 523 24.72 -4.02 -15.11
C GLU A 523 25.76 -2.91 -15.38
N ILE A 524 26.20 -2.75 -16.64
CA ILE A 524 27.24 -1.77 -17.00
C ILE A 524 26.76 -0.34 -16.71
N TYR A 525 25.49 -0.04 -16.98
CA TYR A 525 24.94 1.30 -16.74
C TYR A 525 24.87 1.65 -15.23
N LEU A 526 24.48 0.71 -14.36
CA LEU A 526 24.50 0.89 -12.91
C LEU A 526 25.92 1.14 -12.39
N ARG A 527 26.90 0.33 -12.83
CA ARG A 527 28.31 0.49 -12.42
C ARG A 527 28.91 1.80 -12.96
N GLY A 528 28.54 2.21 -14.17
CA GLY A 528 28.91 3.49 -14.77
C GLY A 528 28.32 4.68 -14.00
N LEU A 529 27.03 4.62 -13.65
CA LEU A 529 26.34 5.64 -12.86
C LEU A 529 26.93 5.77 -11.44
N GLN A 530 27.22 4.64 -10.78
CA GLN A 530 27.92 4.63 -9.49
C GLN A 530 29.27 5.34 -9.62
N ARG A 531 30.12 4.92 -10.56
CA ARG A 531 31.44 5.53 -10.82
C ARG A 531 31.35 7.03 -11.13
N PHE A 532 30.36 7.47 -11.92
CA PHE A 532 30.14 8.88 -12.21
C PHE A 532 29.73 9.65 -10.95
N SER A 533 28.72 9.17 -10.22
CA SER A 533 28.22 9.80 -8.99
C SER A 533 29.26 9.86 -7.87
N ALA A 534 30.20 8.91 -7.84
CA ALA A 534 31.30 8.88 -6.87
C ALA A 534 32.21 10.12 -6.98
N LEU A 535 32.37 10.72 -8.17
CA LEU A 535 33.09 11.99 -8.32
C LEU A 535 32.38 13.15 -7.60
N PHE A 536 31.05 13.19 -7.70
CA PHE A 536 30.24 14.26 -7.11
C PHE A 536 29.96 14.05 -5.61
N PHE A 537 29.88 12.80 -5.13
CA PHE A 537 29.44 12.51 -3.76
C PHE A 537 30.54 11.94 -2.86
N GLY A 538 31.58 11.34 -3.44
CA GLY A 538 32.73 10.75 -2.74
C GLY A 538 34.00 11.60 -2.78
N THR A 539 33.94 12.85 -3.27
CA THR A 539 35.06 13.80 -3.23
C THR A 539 34.65 15.12 -2.58
N VAL A 540 35.57 15.78 -1.89
CA VAL A 540 35.31 17.07 -1.21
C VAL A 540 34.85 18.16 -2.21
N PHE A 541 35.54 18.28 -3.35
CA PHE A 541 35.21 19.28 -4.37
C PHE A 541 33.89 18.99 -5.08
N GLY A 542 33.64 17.73 -5.47
CA GLY A 542 32.37 17.33 -6.09
C GLY A 542 31.17 17.54 -5.15
N ARG A 543 31.35 17.29 -3.85
CA ARG A 543 30.34 17.50 -2.82
C ARG A 543 30.02 18.98 -2.66
N TRP A 544 31.05 19.83 -2.66
CA TRP A 544 30.91 21.29 -2.65
C TRP A 544 30.14 21.78 -3.90
N LEU A 545 30.54 21.34 -5.09
CA LEU A 545 29.88 21.69 -6.35
C LEU A 545 28.39 21.27 -6.33
N THR A 546 28.10 20.09 -5.79
CA THR A 546 26.73 19.58 -5.68
C THR A 546 25.89 20.41 -4.71
N LEU A 547 26.37 20.64 -3.48
CA LEU A 547 25.61 21.29 -2.42
C LEU A 547 25.44 22.81 -2.59
N TYR A 548 26.43 23.48 -3.17
CA TYR A 548 26.47 24.95 -3.24
C TYR A 548 26.22 25.51 -4.65
N LEU A 549 26.32 24.70 -5.72
CA LEU A 549 26.02 25.13 -7.09
C LEU A 549 24.90 24.32 -7.75
N ALA A 550 25.03 23.00 -7.88
CA ALA A 550 24.09 22.20 -8.65
C ALA A 550 22.69 22.13 -8.00
N LEU A 551 22.63 21.83 -6.70
CA LEU A 551 21.36 21.69 -5.96
C LEU A 551 20.59 23.02 -5.85
N PRO A 552 21.19 24.18 -5.49
CA PRO A 552 20.43 25.42 -5.35
C PRO A 552 20.01 26.02 -6.69
N PHE A 553 20.92 26.15 -7.65
CA PHE A 553 20.63 26.83 -8.92
C PHE A 553 19.93 25.91 -9.93
N GLY A 554 20.28 24.62 -9.98
CA GLY A 554 19.53 23.62 -10.73
C GLY A 554 18.13 23.38 -10.15
N GLY A 555 18.00 23.36 -8.82
CA GLY A 555 16.70 23.31 -8.14
C GLY A 555 15.85 24.54 -8.42
N ALA A 556 16.44 25.74 -8.44
CA ALA A 556 15.76 26.99 -8.81
C ALA A 556 15.23 26.95 -10.24
N PHE A 557 16.06 26.53 -11.20
CA PHE A 557 15.65 26.35 -12.60
C PHE A 557 14.47 25.39 -12.73
N LEU A 558 14.54 24.20 -12.10
CA LEU A 558 13.45 23.21 -12.14
C LEU A 558 12.16 23.71 -11.48
N ILE A 559 12.24 24.45 -10.37
CA ILE A 559 11.08 25.04 -9.70
C ILE A 559 10.44 26.14 -10.57
N LEU A 560 11.24 27.01 -11.19
CA LEU A 560 10.74 28.08 -12.06
C LEU A 560 10.11 27.53 -13.34
N MET A 561 10.75 26.54 -13.98
CA MET A 561 10.18 25.73 -15.07
C MET A 561 8.82 25.13 -14.68
N PHE A 562 8.72 24.54 -13.48
CA PHE A 562 7.46 23.95 -13.00
C PHE A 562 6.39 25.01 -12.73
N LEU A 563 6.74 26.16 -12.14
CA LEU A 563 5.80 27.27 -11.92
C LEU A 563 5.28 27.87 -13.22
N GLU A 564 6.16 28.03 -14.22
CA GLU A 564 5.75 28.43 -15.56
C GLU A 564 4.80 27.40 -16.19
N GLU A 565 5.09 26.11 -16.05
CA GLU A 565 4.21 25.08 -16.60
C GLU A 565 2.85 25.04 -15.89
N VAL A 566 2.80 25.24 -14.57
CA VAL A 566 1.53 25.40 -13.83
C VAL A 566 0.78 26.65 -14.27
N ARG A 567 1.48 27.77 -14.55
CA ARG A 567 0.88 28.98 -15.12
C ARG A 567 0.30 28.71 -16.50
N HIS A 568 1.04 28.05 -17.39
CA HIS A 568 0.63 27.75 -18.76
C HIS A 568 -0.51 26.71 -18.84
N LEU A 569 -0.49 25.68 -17.98
CA LEU A 569 -1.64 24.79 -17.76
C LEU A 569 -2.84 25.54 -17.19
N GLY A 570 -2.63 26.47 -16.25
CA GLY A 570 -3.66 27.32 -15.69
C GLY A 570 -4.29 28.24 -16.74
N GLU A 571 -3.49 28.91 -17.56
CA GLU A 571 -3.92 29.76 -18.67
C GLU A 571 -4.65 28.96 -19.75
N LYS A 572 -4.13 27.78 -20.13
CA LYS A 572 -4.84 26.87 -21.06
C LYS A 572 -6.15 26.35 -20.48
N ALA A 573 -6.20 26.01 -19.19
CA ALA A 573 -7.44 25.64 -18.51
C ALA A 573 -8.42 26.82 -18.46
N ILE A 574 -7.98 28.02 -18.12
CA ILE A 574 -8.80 29.24 -18.11
C ILE A 574 -9.34 29.54 -19.52
N HIS A 575 -8.54 29.39 -20.58
CA HIS A 575 -9.02 29.52 -21.97
C HIS A 575 -9.96 28.38 -22.40
N LEU A 576 -9.81 27.17 -21.86
CA LEU A 576 -10.75 26.05 -22.05
C LEU A 576 -12.10 26.30 -21.34
N PHE A 577 -12.10 26.97 -20.18
CA PHE A 577 -13.30 27.26 -19.40
C PHE A 577 -13.91 28.65 -19.67
N VAL A 578 -13.19 29.55 -20.35
CA VAL A 578 -13.66 30.89 -20.75
C VAL A 578 -13.19 31.22 -22.18
N PRO A 579 -13.84 30.66 -23.22
CA PRO A 579 -13.45 30.85 -24.62
C PRO A 579 -13.88 32.22 -25.21
N GLY A 580 -13.99 33.27 -24.40
CA GLY A 580 -14.43 34.57 -24.91
C GLY A 580 -14.54 35.70 -23.89
N ILE A 581 -13.43 36.41 -23.67
CA ILE A 581 -13.32 37.89 -23.60
C ILE A 581 -11.88 38.18 -24.07
N THR A 582 -11.71 39.02 -25.11
CA THR A 582 -10.47 39.33 -25.89
C THR A 582 -10.12 38.43 -27.08
N ALA A 583 -10.93 38.50 -28.15
CA ALA A 583 -10.35 38.42 -29.49
C ALA A 583 -9.58 39.73 -29.78
N PRO A 584 -8.31 39.70 -30.25
CA PRO A 584 -7.65 40.91 -30.73
C PRO A 584 -8.39 41.44 -31.96
N ALA A 585 -8.54 42.76 -32.05
CA ALA A 585 -9.22 43.38 -33.19
C ALA A 585 -8.49 43.04 -34.51
N LEU A 586 -9.25 42.55 -35.49
CA LEU A 586 -8.74 42.29 -36.83
C LEU A 586 -8.14 43.59 -37.43
N PRO A 587 -6.94 43.55 -38.04
CA PRO A 587 -6.41 44.71 -38.74
C PRO A 587 -7.34 45.05 -39.91
N THR A 588 -7.79 46.30 -39.98
CA THR A 588 -8.59 46.81 -41.09
C THR A 588 -7.76 46.85 -42.37
N VAL A 589 -8.04 45.94 -43.30
CA VAL A 589 -7.47 45.95 -44.65
C VAL A 589 -8.04 47.15 -45.43
N PRO A 590 -7.21 48.03 -46.01
CA PRO A 590 -7.69 49.08 -46.91
C PRO A 590 -8.22 48.47 -48.22
N LEU A 591 -9.26 49.07 -48.80
CA LEU A 591 -9.80 48.67 -50.10
C LEU A 591 -8.77 48.88 -51.24
N PRO A 592 -8.81 48.06 -52.31
CA PRO A 592 -7.84 48.12 -53.39
C PRO A 592 -8.21 49.18 -54.45
N ASP A 593 -7.29 50.11 -54.71
CA ASP A 593 -7.33 50.96 -55.90
C ASP A 593 -6.74 50.25 -57.13
N ALA A 594 -7.17 50.71 -58.31
CA ALA A 594 -7.11 49.93 -59.55
C ALA A 594 -5.78 50.00 -60.33
N ILE A 595 -5.45 48.87 -60.95
CA ILE A 595 -4.80 48.66 -62.26
C ILE A 595 -3.70 49.66 -62.68
N SER A 596 -2.48 49.14 -62.79
CA SER A 596 -1.55 49.49 -63.88
C SER A 596 -0.68 48.29 -64.25
N SER A 597 -1.02 47.63 -65.36
CA SER A 597 -0.13 46.68 -66.04
C SER A 597 0.65 47.42 -67.13
N GLU A 598 1.97 47.36 -67.11
CA GLU A 598 2.77 47.71 -68.29
C GLU A 598 3.64 46.52 -68.71
N MET A 599 3.40 46.08 -69.94
CA MET A 599 4.25 45.15 -70.68
C MET A 599 5.38 45.95 -71.33
N GLY A 600 6.62 45.55 -71.10
CA GLY A 600 7.73 45.94 -71.96
C GLY A 600 7.79 45.02 -73.17
N VAL A 601 7.59 45.56 -74.37
CA VAL A 601 7.99 44.93 -75.65
C VAL A 601 9.04 45.85 -76.27
N ASP A 602 10.19 45.30 -76.64
CA ASP A 602 11.26 46.08 -77.23
C ASP A 602 10.84 46.68 -78.59
N SER A 603 11.40 47.86 -78.86
CA SER A 603 11.08 48.69 -80.01
C SER A 603 11.57 48.11 -81.34
N GLU A 604 10.85 48.47 -82.40
CA GLU A 604 11.10 48.17 -83.83
C GLU A 604 10.51 46.84 -84.35
N THR A 605 9.65 46.96 -85.38
CA THR A 605 9.08 45.88 -86.21
C THR A 605 8.00 44.98 -85.59
N GLY A 606 6.98 45.59 -84.97
CA GLY A 606 5.81 44.86 -84.44
C GLY A 606 5.06 44.00 -85.48
N LEU A 607 5.06 42.68 -85.28
CA LEU A 607 4.16 41.72 -85.92
C LEU A 607 4.14 40.43 -85.07
N ALA A 608 2.94 39.93 -84.72
CA ALA A 608 2.78 38.78 -83.84
C ALA A 608 2.69 37.46 -84.62
N VAL A 609 3.51 36.47 -84.25
CA VAL A 609 3.50 35.10 -84.80
C VAL A 609 3.72 34.09 -83.67
N ALA A 610 2.88 33.04 -83.62
CA ALA A 610 3.01 31.91 -82.68
C ALA A 610 3.29 30.60 -83.43
N PRO A 611 4.23 29.77 -82.94
CA PRO A 611 4.12 28.30 -83.06
C PRO A 611 4.80 27.55 -81.86
N PRO A 612 5.01 26.20 -81.87
CA PRO A 612 4.02 25.14 -81.65
C PRO A 612 4.44 24.13 -80.52
N PRO A 613 3.62 23.11 -80.16
CA PRO A 613 3.92 22.17 -79.05
C PRO A 613 4.45 20.78 -79.46
N ARG A 614 5.28 20.12 -78.62
CA ARG A 614 5.66 18.67 -78.53
C ARG A 614 6.87 18.46 -77.58
N ALA A 615 7.25 17.29 -77.04
CA ALA A 615 6.72 15.90 -77.05
C ALA A 615 7.22 15.08 -75.81
N ILE A 616 6.74 13.85 -75.69
CA ILE A 616 7.04 12.80 -74.68
C ILE A 616 8.35 12.04 -74.99
N SER A 617 9.01 11.44 -73.98
CA SER A 617 9.85 10.23 -74.16
C SER A 617 9.93 9.33 -72.91
N VAL A 618 10.03 8.01 -73.13
CA VAL A 618 10.25 6.88 -72.17
C VAL A 618 10.99 5.78 -72.97
N PRO A 619 12.10 5.17 -72.47
CA PRO A 619 12.15 3.70 -72.18
C PRO A 619 13.25 3.32 -71.12
N PRO A 620 13.63 2.04 -70.86
CA PRO A 620 13.07 0.71 -71.21
C PRO A 620 12.83 -0.26 -70.02
N ASP A 621 12.50 -1.53 -70.33
CA ASP A 621 11.88 -2.58 -69.52
C ASP A 621 12.81 -3.72 -69.01
N ASP A 622 12.22 -4.72 -68.30
CA ASP A 622 12.51 -6.19 -68.27
C ASP A 622 12.00 -6.82 -66.94
N GLU A 623 11.36 -8.01 -66.81
CA GLU A 623 10.73 -8.96 -67.77
C GLU A 623 9.93 -10.08 -66.99
N TRP A 624 8.81 -10.61 -67.53
CA TRP A 624 8.05 -11.88 -67.19
C TRP A 624 7.44 -12.11 -65.77
N THR A 625 6.30 -12.79 -65.51
CA THR A 625 5.30 -13.57 -66.33
C THR A 625 3.94 -13.71 -65.59
N GLU A 626 2.82 -13.78 -66.34
CA GLU A 626 1.55 -14.55 -66.13
C GLU A 626 0.68 -14.39 -64.84
N GLU A 627 -0.66 -14.59 -64.80
CA GLU A 627 -1.83 -14.54 -65.73
C GLU A 627 -3.10 -14.83 -64.84
N TRP A 628 -4.26 -14.13 -64.88
CA TRP A 628 -5.48 -14.37 -65.69
C TRP A 628 -6.64 -13.44 -65.19
N ASP A 629 -7.41 -12.82 -66.11
CA ASP A 629 -8.89 -12.75 -66.26
C ASP A 629 -9.91 -12.50 -65.09
N VAL A 630 -11.09 -11.86 -65.25
CA VAL A 630 -11.78 -11.12 -66.36
C VAL A 630 -13.00 -10.30 -65.85
N GLU A 631 -13.55 -9.42 -66.72
CA GLU A 631 -14.93 -8.84 -66.77
C GLU A 631 -15.31 -7.47 -66.10
N ASP A 632 -15.49 -6.49 -67.00
CA ASP A 632 -16.34 -5.27 -66.97
C ASP A 632 -17.85 -5.66 -67.16
N PRO A 633 -18.91 -4.79 -67.25
CA PRO A 633 -18.92 -3.34 -67.53
C PRO A 633 -19.99 -2.44 -66.81
N ALA A 634 -19.88 -1.11 -67.04
CA ALA A 634 -20.96 -0.09 -67.16
C ALA A 634 -22.02 0.16 -66.03
N GLY A 635 -22.51 1.38 -65.79
CA GLY A 635 -22.20 2.68 -66.39
C GLY A 635 -23.12 3.85 -65.92
N GLU A 636 -22.99 4.99 -66.60
CA GLU A 636 -23.94 6.12 -66.73
C GLU A 636 -24.24 7.14 -65.59
N THR A 637 -23.69 8.37 -65.78
CA THR A 637 -24.40 9.69 -65.71
C THR A 637 -24.98 10.21 -64.37
N ALA A 638 -25.36 11.49 -64.19
CA ALA A 638 -24.87 12.82 -64.63
C ALA A 638 -25.57 13.89 -63.75
N ALA A 639 -25.03 15.12 -63.64
CA ALA A 639 -25.66 16.24 -62.90
C ALA A 639 -26.84 16.88 -63.70
N PRO A 640 -27.75 17.71 -63.14
CA PRO A 640 -27.38 19.07 -62.67
C PRO A 640 -28.23 19.75 -61.54
N ALA A 641 -27.68 20.86 -61.05
CA ALA A 641 -28.27 22.11 -60.53
C ALA A 641 -29.77 22.23 -60.14
N SER A 642 -30.03 22.86 -58.98
CA SER A 642 -30.68 24.19 -58.85
C SER A 642 -31.31 24.41 -57.46
N SER A 643 -31.41 25.66 -57.05
CA SER A 643 -31.86 26.09 -55.73
C SER A 643 -33.37 26.31 -55.65
N SER A 644 -34.03 25.77 -54.62
CA SER A 644 -35.09 26.51 -53.92
C SER A 644 -35.35 25.91 -52.53
N SER A 645 -35.51 26.79 -51.54
CA SER A 645 -36.19 26.48 -50.28
C SER A 645 -37.51 27.25 -50.26
N PRO A 646 -38.57 26.62 -49.75
CA PRO A 646 -39.45 27.37 -48.87
C PRO A 646 -39.86 26.59 -47.60
N THR A 647 -39.77 27.34 -46.51
CA THR A 647 -40.50 27.28 -45.24
C THR A 647 -41.84 26.51 -45.26
N SER A 648 -42.07 25.63 -44.27
CA SER A 648 -43.20 25.65 -43.32
C SER A 648 -42.99 24.56 -42.22
N PRO A 649 -43.86 24.33 -41.21
CA PRO A 649 -43.39 24.21 -39.83
C PRO A 649 -43.42 22.76 -39.30
N ASP A 650 -43.16 22.64 -37.99
CA ASP A 650 -43.28 21.45 -37.15
C ASP A 650 -42.18 20.38 -37.26
N GLY A 651 -41.30 20.42 -36.25
CA GLY A 651 -40.87 19.24 -35.51
C GLY A 651 -40.18 18.11 -36.27
N THR A 652 -38.85 18.20 -36.40
CA THR A 652 -37.90 17.31 -35.68
C THR A 652 -36.47 17.79 -35.95
N ILE A 653 -35.69 18.02 -34.88
CA ILE A 653 -34.28 18.44 -35.02
C ILE A 653 -33.41 17.19 -35.19
N LEU A 654 -32.78 17.06 -36.37
CA LEU A 654 -31.77 16.02 -36.64
C LEU A 654 -30.38 16.68 -36.65
N TRP A 655 -29.70 16.64 -35.50
CA TRP A 655 -28.31 17.07 -35.39
C TRP A 655 -27.39 16.03 -36.02
N TYR A 656 -26.63 16.41 -37.05
CA TYR A 656 -25.36 15.75 -37.35
C TYR A 656 -24.31 16.78 -37.76
N GLY A 657 -23.39 17.08 -36.84
CA GLY A 657 -22.36 18.10 -37.01
C GLY A 657 -21.33 18.02 -35.88
N SER A 658 -20.23 17.32 -36.17
CA SER A 658 -18.96 17.29 -35.42
C SER A 658 -19.01 17.26 -33.88
N GLU A 659 -18.73 16.11 -33.29
CA GLU A 659 -18.61 15.96 -31.83
C GLU A 659 -17.49 16.83 -31.22
N PRO A 660 -17.77 17.60 -30.15
CA PRO A 660 -16.73 18.21 -29.32
C PRO A 660 -16.12 17.23 -28.29
N GLY A 661 -16.72 16.06 -28.07
CA GLY A 661 -16.34 15.13 -26.99
C GLY A 661 -15.02 14.39 -27.20
N SER A 662 -14.74 13.92 -28.42
CA SER A 662 -13.52 13.17 -28.75
C SER A 662 -12.25 14.04 -28.66
N ALA A 663 -12.36 15.31 -29.02
CA ALA A 663 -11.31 16.32 -28.88
C ALA A 663 -11.03 16.69 -27.41
N LEU A 664 -12.00 16.52 -26.50
CA LEU A 664 -11.86 16.85 -25.09
C LEU A 664 -11.04 15.77 -24.34
N VAL A 665 -11.25 14.49 -24.68
CA VAL A 665 -10.50 13.37 -24.10
C VAL A 665 -9.08 13.29 -24.67
N THR A 666 -8.90 13.47 -25.99
CA THR A 666 -7.56 13.54 -26.59
C THR A 666 -6.83 14.85 -26.25
N GLY A 667 -7.50 16.00 -26.26
CA GLY A 667 -6.90 17.29 -25.89
C GLY A 667 -6.32 17.33 -24.47
N VAL A 668 -6.96 16.66 -23.50
CA VAL A 668 -6.47 16.61 -22.12
C VAL A 668 -5.45 15.48 -21.89
N LEU A 669 -5.61 14.30 -22.51
CA LEU A 669 -4.74 13.14 -22.27
C LEU A 669 -3.58 12.99 -23.27
N THR A 670 -3.61 13.66 -24.43
CA THR A 670 -2.59 13.54 -25.50
C THR A 670 -2.01 14.88 -25.94
N SER A 671 -2.02 15.90 -25.07
CA SER A 671 -1.53 17.28 -25.32
C SER A 671 -0.02 17.43 -25.61
N SER A 672 0.71 16.34 -25.87
CA SER A 672 2.10 16.35 -26.36
C SER A 672 2.24 15.86 -27.82
N ALA A 673 1.17 15.40 -28.47
CA ALA A 673 1.26 14.69 -29.74
C ALA A 673 0.95 15.51 -31.02
N ALA A 674 0.32 16.68 -30.92
CA ALA A 674 -0.28 17.34 -32.09
C ALA A 674 -0.23 18.89 -32.08
N VAL A 675 0.97 19.48 -32.11
CA VAL A 675 1.17 20.85 -32.66
C VAL A 675 2.47 20.87 -33.46
N THR A 676 2.37 20.89 -34.79
CA THR A 676 3.50 20.97 -35.73
C THR A 676 3.64 22.37 -36.32
N THR A 677 3.76 23.39 -35.47
CA THR A 677 4.13 24.75 -35.86
C THR A 677 5.02 25.39 -34.78
N PRO A 678 6.22 25.89 -35.12
CA PRO A 678 7.11 26.54 -34.16
C PRO A 678 6.68 28.00 -33.93
N GLU A 679 5.80 28.24 -32.96
CA GLU A 679 5.66 29.59 -32.41
C GLU A 679 6.96 30.02 -31.72
N LYS A 680 7.48 31.20 -32.07
CA LYS A 680 8.58 31.82 -31.34
C LYS A 680 8.10 32.23 -29.95
N HIS A 681 8.24 31.34 -28.97
CA HIS A 681 8.07 31.70 -27.56
C HIS A 681 9.01 32.86 -27.21
N GLN A 682 8.43 33.97 -26.77
CA GLN A 682 9.19 35.04 -26.13
C GLN A 682 9.75 34.49 -24.80
N PRO A 683 11.01 34.80 -24.43
CA PRO A 683 11.60 34.27 -23.21
C PRO A 683 10.80 34.76 -22.00
N SER A 684 10.29 33.82 -21.19
CA SER A 684 9.52 34.17 -20.02
C SER A 684 10.38 34.91 -19.00
N TRP A 685 9.80 35.91 -18.34
CA TRP A 685 10.48 36.59 -17.23
C TRP A 685 10.72 35.64 -16.03
N LEU A 686 9.93 34.56 -15.94
CA LEU A 686 10.03 33.54 -14.89
C LEU A 686 11.30 32.71 -14.98
N VAL A 687 11.72 32.30 -16.19
CA VAL A 687 12.92 31.46 -16.42
C VAL A 687 14.12 32.30 -16.91
N ALA A 688 14.08 33.63 -16.69
CA ALA A 688 15.20 34.51 -16.99
C ALA A 688 16.43 34.21 -16.09
N PRO A 689 17.67 34.37 -16.57
CA PRO A 689 18.87 34.21 -15.73
C PRO A 689 18.84 34.94 -14.37
N PRO A 690 18.37 36.20 -14.23
CA PRO A 690 18.31 36.86 -12.93
C PRO A 690 17.30 36.24 -11.95
N THR A 691 16.16 35.69 -12.41
CA THR A 691 15.20 35.03 -11.51
C THR A 691 15.73 33.67 -11.05
N ILE A 692 16.38 32.92 -11.95
CA ILE A 692 17.07 31.66 -11.59
C ILE A 692 18.17 31.92 -10.55
N ILE A 693 18.96 32.98 -10.71
CA ILE A 693 19.99 33.38 -9.73
C ILE A 693 19.35 33.80 -8.40
N ALA A 694 18.31 34.62 -8.41
CA ALA A 694 17.64 35.08 -7.20
C ALA A 694 16.99 33.93 -6.40
N VAL A 695 16.27 33.03 -7.09
CA VAL A 695 15.70 31.82 -6.47
C VAL A 695 16.80 30.83 -6.05
N GLY A 696 17.89 30.73 -6.81
CA GLY A 696 19.06 29.93 -6.45
C GLY A 696 19.71 30.40 -5.15
N ILE A 697 19.89 31.71 -4.98
CA ILE A 697 20.37 32.33 -3.73
C ILE A 697 19.37 32.10 -2.59
N PHE A 698 18.06 32.25 -2.83
CA PHE A 698 17.03 31.96 -1.83
C PHE A 698 17.09 30.50 -1.35
N LEU A 699 17.22 29.53 -2.27
CA LEU A 699 17.36 28.11 -1.94
C LEU A 699 18.69 27.81 -1.24
N LEU A 700 19.79 28.44 -1.65
CA LEU A 700 21.10 28.34 -0.99
C LEU A 700 21.00 28.76 0.49
N LEU A 701 20.34 29.89 0.77
CA LEU A 701 20.06 30.36 2.14
C LEU A 701 19.12 29.40 2.88
N LEU A 702 18.05 28.92 2.24
CA LEU A 702 17.08 27.99 2.85
C LEU A 702 17.72 26.65 3.28
N LEU A 703 18.62 26.12 2.46
CA LEU A 703 19.32 24.87 2.70
C LEU A 703 20.40 25.04 3.78
N HIS A 704 21.30 26.01 3.62
CA HIS A 704 22.52 26.10 4.43
C HIS A 704 22.42 27.03 5.64
N VAL A 705 21.47 27.98 5.67
CA VAL A 705 21.35 28.97 6.76
C VAL A 705 20.15 28.65 7.66
N ALA A 706 20.43 28.00 8.79
CA ALA A 706 19.42 27.60 9.78
C ALA A 706 18.47 28.71 10.28
N PRO A 707 18.92 29.94 10.64
CA PRO A 707 18.01 31.00 11.07
C PRO A 707 17.07 31.46 9.94
N PHE A 708 17.56 31.54 8.69
CA PHE A 708 16.72 31.89 7.53
C PHE A 708 15.63 30.84 7.29
N ARG A 709 15.97 29.55 7.36
CA ARG A 709 14.99 28.46 7.28
C ARG A 709 13.94 28.52 8.39
N ARG A 710 14.33 28.81 9.63
CA ARG A 710 13.39 28.99 10.76
C ARG A 710 12.45 30.17 10.49
N PHE A 711 12.96 31.29 9.97
CA PHE A 711 12.15 32.45 9.58
C PHE A 711 11.13 32.12 8.48
N VAL A 712 11.55 31.47 7.39
CA VAL A 712 10.65 31.09 6.28
C VAL A 712 9.54 30.15 6.76
N VAL A 713 9.85 29.15 7.59
CA VAL A 713 8.85 28.22 8.15
C VAL A 713 7.88 28.95 9.08
N GLN A 714 8.36 29.87 9.93
CA GLN A 714 7.48 30.68 10.79
C GLN A 714 6.57 31.61 9.99
N PHE A 715 7.09 32.22 8.91
CA PHE A 715 6.30 33.06 8.01
C PHE A 715 5.18 32.26 7.33
N LEU A 716 5.52 31.12 6.72
CA LEU A 716 4.55 30.23 6.07
C LEU A 716 3.50 29.68 7.06
N TRP A 717 3.91 29.33 8.28
CA TRP A 717 2.99 28.88 9.32
C TRP A 717 2.01 30.00 9.74
N ARG A 718 2.50 31.22 9.97
CA ARG A 718 1.65 32.38 10.29
C ARG A 718 0.69 32.72 9.15
N ALA A 719 1.16 32.69 7.90
CA ALA A 719 0.33 32.88 6.72
C ALA A 719 -0.76 31.79 6.62
N GLY A 720 -0.43 30.52 6.87
CA GLY A 720 -1.38 29.42 6.90
C GLY A 720 -2.43 29.54 8.00
N VAL A 721 -2.04 30.00 9.20
CA VAL A 721 -2.98 30.28 10.31
C VAL A 721 -3.93 31.44 9.94
N LEU A 722 -3.41 32.53 9.37
CA LEU A 722 -4.23 33.65 8.89
C LEU A 722 -5.20 33.23 7.78
N LEU A 723 -4.73 32.42 6.82
CA LEU A 723 -5.56 31.92 5.72
C LEU A 723 -6.67 30.99 6.25
N ARG A 724 -6.35 30.11 7.20
CA ARG A 724 -7.31 29.23 7.87
C ARG A 724 -8.33 30.03 8.68
N LEU A 725 -7.90 31.07 9.38
CA LEU A 725 -8.77 31.97 10.13
C LEU A 725 -9.75 32.69 9.18
N ALA A 726 -9.26 33.22 8.07
CA ALA A 726 -10.06 33.96 7.09
C ALA A 726 -11.04 33.05 6.31
N LEU A 727 -10.59 31.87 5.84
CA LEU A 727 -11.37 31.03 4.94
C LEU A 727 -12.20 29.94 5.63
N TRP A 728 -11.89 29.57 6.89
CA TRP A 728 -12.53 28.43 7.55
C TRP A 728 -13.02 28.75 8.97
N ASP A 729 -12.12 29.07 9.90
CA ASP A 729 -12.51 29.19 11.31
C ASP A 729 -13.40 30.43 11.54
N GLY A 730 -13.16 31.55 10.85
CA GLY A 730 -13.97 32.77 10.90
C GLY A 730 -15.41 32.55 10.37
N PRO A 731 -15.60 32.10 9.11
CA PRO A 731 -16.92 31.77 8.59
C PRO A 731 -17.67 30.74 9.44
N ARG A 732 -16.98 29.70 9.95
CA ARG A 732 -17.56 28.67 10.81
C ARG A 732 -17.95 29.21 12.20
N ALA A 733 -17.18 30.15 12.76
CA ALA A 733 -17.52 30.83 14.01
C ALA A 733 -18.74 31.74 13.83
N LEU A 734 -18.81 32.49 12.74
CA LEU A 734 -19.96 33.32 12.38
C LEU A 734 -21.23 32.48 12.21
N TRP A 735 -21.13 31.35 11.50
CA TRP A 735 -22.24 30.41 11.32
C TRP A 735 -22.74 29.76 12.63
N ARG A 736 -21.84 29.58 13.61
CA ARG A 736 -22.15 29.03 14.94
C ARG A 736 -22.55 30.08 15.98
N ALA A 737 -22.45 31.38 15.66
CA ALA A 737 -22.78 32.45 16.60
C ALA A 737 -24.26 32.39 17.04
N PRO A 738 -24.57 32.70 18.32
CA PRO A 738 -25.92 32.50 18.87
C PRO A 738 -27.00 33.31 18.14
N LEU A 739 -26.67 34.52 17.66
CA LEU A 739 -27.56 35.35 16.84
C LEU A 739 -27.88 34.68 15.49
N PHE A 740 -26.86 34.20 14.77
CA PHE A 740 -27.05 33.54 13.49
C PHE A 740 -27.75 32.18 13.64
N ARG A 741 -27.47 31.47 14.75
CA ARG A 741 -28.16 30.24 15.13
C ARG A 741 -29.64 30.47 15.42
N SER A 742 -30.02 31.48 16.21
CA SER A 742 -31.44 31.77 16.48
C SER A 742 -32.19 32.20 15.22
N LEU A 743 -31.54 32.99 14.35
CA LEU A 743 -32.05 33.38 13.05
C LEU A 743 -32.33 32.15 12.17
N ARG A 744 -31.35 31.26 11.99
CA ARG A 744 -31.48 29.99 11.24
C ARG A 744 -32.54 29.05 11.82
N GLN A 745 -32.64 28.98 13.14
CA GLN A 745 -33.60 28.10 13.83
C GLN A 745 -35.03 28.63 13.82
N SER A 746 -35.27 29.90 13.46
CA SER A 746 -36.63 30.45 13.32
C SER A 746 -37.44 29.70 12.25
N ARG A 747 -38.74 29.48 12.51
CA ARG A 747 -39.65 28.79 11.58
C ARG A 747 -39.63 29.34 10.14
N PRO A 748 -39.71 30.66 9.88
CA PRO A 748 -39.71 31.17 8.50
C PRO A 748 -38.39 30.95 7.77
N ILE A 749 -37.24 31.09 8.45
CA ILE A 749 -35.93 30.90 7.80
C ILE A 749 -35.63 29.41 7.60
N ARG A 750 -36.08 28.53 8.49
CA ARG A 750 -36.01 27.07 8.28
C ARG A 750 -36.85 26.64 7.08
N PHE A 751 -38.06 27.19 6.94
CA PHE A 751 -38.92 26.99 5.76
C PHE A 751 -38.21 27.48 4.49
N LEU A 752 -37.72 28.72 4.47
CA LEU A 752 -37.00 29.30 3.34
C LEU A 752 -35.71 28.52 2.99
N PHE A 753 -34.98 28.02 3.98
CA PHE A 753 -33.73 27.30 3.74
C PHE A 753 -33.97 25.91 3.13
N HIS A 754 -34.92 25.14 3.67
CA HIS A 754 -35.28 23.84 3.09
C HIS A 754 -35.98 23.97 1.74
N HIS A 755 -36.97 24.87 1.62
CA HIS A 755 -37.87 24.88 0.46
C HIS A 755 -37.40 25.77 -0.70
N PHE A 756 -36.46 26.70 -0.46
CA PHE A 756 -35.97 27.62 -1.49
C PHE A 756 -34.45 27.56 -1.63
N TRP A 757 -33.67 27.80 -0.56
CA TRP A 757 -32.21 27.89 -0.70
C TRP A 757 -31.52 26.57 -1.01
N THR A 758 -31.94 25.45 -0.41
CA THR A 758 -31.32 24.14 -0.68
C THR A 758 -31.43 23.71 -2.15
N PRO A 759 -32.64 23.71 -2.78
CA PRO A 759 -32.74 23.45 -4.22
C PRO A 759 -32.00 24.52 -5.04
N THR A 760 -32.07 25.81 -4.68
CA THR A 760 -31.34 26.88 -5.40
C THR A 760 -29.83 26.62 -5.42
N ILE A 761 -29.21 26.30 -4.29
CA ILE A 761 -27.77 26.04 -4.20
C ILE A 761 -27.38 24.78 -4.98
N LEU A 762 -28.18 23.71 -4.89
CA LEU A 762 -27.94 22.48 -5.65
C LEU A 762 -27.99 22.74 -7.16
N THR A 763 -28.97 23.51 -7.62
CA THR A 763 -29.10 23.86 -9.04
C THR A 763 -28.03 24.84 -9.52
N LEU A 764 -27.57 25.78 -8.68
CA LEU A 764 -26.41 26.62 -8.96
C LEU A 764 -25.13 25.79 -9.11
N LEU A 765 -24.95 24.76 -8.27
CA LEU A 765 -23.84 23.82 -8.38
C LEU A 765 -23.93 22.99 -9.67
N CYS A 766 -25.12 22.51 -10.04
CA CYS A 766 -25.34 21.82 -11.31
C CYS A 766 -25.07 22.73 -12.52
N TYR A 767 -25.54 23.99 -12.50
CA TYR A 767 -25.21 24.96 -13.54
C TYR A 767 -23.71 25.23 -13.61
N LEU A 768 -23.03 25.39 -12.48
CA LEU A 768 -21.56 25.56 -12.44
C LEU A 768 -20.85 24.35 -13.06
N VAL A 769 -21.28 23.12 -12.75
CA VAL A 769 -20.73 21.90 -13.35
C VAL A 769 -21.02 21.82 -14.85
N LEU A 770 -22.22 22.19 -15.31
CA LEU A 770 -22.55 22.22 -16.74
C LEU A 770 -21.74 23.28 -17.51
N ILE A 771 -21.51 24.45 -16.90
CA ILE A 771 -20.62 25.49 -17.45
C ILE A 771 -19.18 24.98 -17.53
N LEU A 772 -18.67 24.32 -16.47
CA LEU A 772 -17.35 23.68 -16.47
C LEU A 772 -17.25 22.51 -17.47
N LEU A 773 -18.36 21.86 -17.82
CA LEU A 773 -18.43 20.85 -18.89
C LEU A 773 -18.61 21.47 -20.30
N GLY A 774 -18.59 22.79 -20.42
CA GLY A 774 -18.61 23.52 -21.71
C GLY A 774 -20.00 23.91 -22.21
N VAL A 775 -21.07 23.78 -21.41
CA VAL A 775 -22.41 24.24 -21.80
C VAL A 775 -22.49 25.76 -21.67
N SER A 776 -22.99 26.45 -22.70
CA SER A 776 -22.98 27.92 -22.72
C SER A 776 -23.92 28.52 -21.65
N PRO A 777 -23.48 29.54 -20.90
CA PRO A 777 -24.33 30.18 -19.89
C PRO A 777 -25.63 30.74 -20.48
N VAL A 778 -25.59 31.28 -21.70
CA VAL A 778 -26.76 31.85 -22.38
C VAL A 778 -27.85 30.80 -22.63
N PHE A 779 -27.47 29.55 -22.95
CA PHE A 779 -28.43 28.44 -23.08
C PHE A 779 -28.99 28.03 -21.72
N LEU A 780 -28.17 28.00 -20.67
CA LEU A 780 -28.58 27.59 -19.32
C LEU A 780 -29.49 28.63 -18.61
N PHE A 781 -29.38 29.90 -18.98
CA PHE A 781 -30.24 30.99 -18.49
C PHE A 781 -31.49 31.24 -19.36
N ASP A 782 -31.77 30.39 -20.34
CA ASP A 782 -33.00 30.48 -21.13
C ASP A 782 -34.25 30.21 -20.26
N TRP A 783 -35.38 30.83 -20.62
CA TRP A 783 -36.61 30.81 -19.81
C TRP A 783 -37.14 29.38 -19.59
N LEU A 784 -36.93 28.48 -20.55
CA LEU A 784 -37.31 27.08 -20.46
C LEU A 784 -36.58 26.37 -19.31
N TRP A 785 -35.29 26.64 -19.10
CA TRP A 785 -34.52 26.09 -17.98
C TRP A 785 -34.95 26.70 -16.64
N MET A 786 -35.39 27.96 -16.62
CA MET A 786 -36.01 28.57 -15.43
C MET A 786 -37.39 27.96 -15.08
N VAL A 787 -38.19 27.57 -16.08
CA VAL A 787 -39.45 26.83 -15.87
C VAL A 787 -39.18 25.40 -15.39
N ILE A 788 -38.21 24.69 -15.99
CA ILE A 788 -37.76 23.36 -15.54
C ILE A 788 -37.22 23.43 -14.11
N TRP A 789 -36.43 24.45 -13.78
CA TRP A 789 -35.93 24.73 -12.44
C TRP A 789 -37.05 24.97 -11.42
N ALA A 790 -38.05 25.78 -11.78
CA ALA A 790 -39.20 26.03 -10.92
C ALA A 790 -40.03 24.76 -10.70
N GLY A 791 -40.26 23.97 -11.76
CA GLY A 791 -40.94 22.68 -11.68
C GLY A 791 -40.20 21.66 -10.80
N LEU A 792 -38.88 21.54 -10.97
CA LEU A 792 -38.02 20.72 -10.11
C LEU A 792 -38.02 21.20 -8.66
N THR A 793 -38.01 22.52 -8.42
CA THR A 793 -38.07 23.10 -7.06
C THR A 793 -39.42 22.87 -6.40
N ILE A 794 -40.53 22.88 -7.15
CA ILE A 794 -41.84 22.50 -6.65
C ILE A 794 -41.89 20.99 -6.35
N ALA A 795 -41.39 20.14 -7.26
CA ALA A 795 -41.31 18.70 -7.06
C ALA A 795 -40.44 18.32 -5.85
N TYR A 796 -39.31 18.99 -5.65
CA TYR A 796 -38.40 18.88 -4.50
C TYR A 796 -39.12 19.12 -3.17
N ASN A 797 -40.13 19.98 -3.16
CA ASN A 797 -40.94 20.32 -1.98
C ASN A 797 -42.15 19.41 -1.74
N THR A 798 -42.34 18.36 -2.56
CA THR A 798 -43.40 17.37 -2.34
C THR A 798 -42.94 16.18 -1.50
N PRO A 799 -43.85 15.44 -0.83
CA PRO A 799 -43.48 14.24 -0.07
C PRO A 799 -42.74 13.17 -0.90
N TRP A 800 -43.03 13.09 -2.20
CA TRP A 800 -42.33 12.18 -3.12
C TRP A 800 -40.91 12.67 -3.44
N GLY A 801 -40.73 13.99 -3.59
CA GLY A 801 -39.43 14.64 -3.73
C GLY A 801 -38.50 14.35 -2.55
N TRP A 802 -39.01 14.40 -1.31
CA TRP A 802 -38.23 14.11 -0.10
C TRP A 802 -37.75 12.65 -0.05
N VAL A 803 -38.55 11.70 -0.54
CA VAL A 803 -38.16 10.27 -0.64
C VAL A 803 -37.06 10.06 -1.68
N ILE A 804 -37.08 10.79 -2.79
CA ILE A 804 -36.03 10.74 -3.82
C ILE A 804 -34.76 11.45 -3.34
N GLN A 805 -34.89 12.61 -2.71
CA GLN A 805 -33.79 13.38 -2.13
C GLN A 805 -32.98 12.51 -1.15
N ASP A 806 -33.66 11.84 -0.21
CA ASP A 806 -32.99 10.99 0.77
C ASP A 806 -32.27 9.82 0.10
N ARG A 807 -32.89 9.13 -0.88
CA ARG A 807 -32.23 8.04 -1.63
C ARG A 807 -31.01 8.51 -2.43
N ILE A 808 -31.06 9.71 -3.02
CA ILE A 808 -29.92 10.28 -3.76
C ILE A 808 -28.82 10.71 -2.79
N ALA A 809 -29.17 11.35 -1.66
CA ALA A 809 -28.22 11.75 -0.64
C ALA A 809 -27.54 10.54 0.02
N GLU A 810 -28.30 9.48 0.29
CA GLU A 810 -27.83 8.16 0.76
C GLU A 810 -26.86 7.54 -0.26
N ALA A 811 -27.26 7.44 -1.54
CA ALA A 811 -26.39 6.93 -2.60
C ALA A 811 -25.11 7.76 -2.79
N LEU A 812 -25.17 9.09 -2.70
CA LEU A 812 -24.00 9.97 -2.79
C LEU A 812 -23.10 9.84 -1.55
N ALA A 813 -23.69 9.75 -0.35
CA ALA A 813 -22.95 9.58 0.90
C ALA A 813 -22.24 8.22 0.90
N ASP A 814 -22.90 7.16 0.42
CA ASP A 814 -22.31 5.84 0.30
C ASP A 814 -21.25 5.75 -0.79
N TRP A 815 -21.49 6.33 -1.96
CA TRP A 815 -20.49 6.44 -3.01
C TRP A 815 -19.27 7.22 -2.52
N TRP A 816 -19.45 8.36 -1.86
CA TRP A 816 -18.35 9.16 -1.30
C TRP A 816 -17.63 8.45 -0.16
N ARG A 817 -18.35 7.74 0.72
CA ARG A 817 -17.81 6.87 1.77
C ARG A 817 -16.94 5.76 1.15
N GLN A 818 -17.42 5.09 0.10
CA GLN A 818 -16.66 4.07 -0.62
C GLN A 818 -15.46 4.65 -1.37
N VAL A 819 -15.61 5.79 -2.05
CA VAL A 819 -14.52 6.44 -2.80
C VAL A 819 -13.39 6.90 -1.89
N ARG A 820 -13.74 7.61 -0.80
CA ARG A 820 -12.77 8.17 0.16
C ARG A 820 -12.08 7.11 1.01
N VAL A 821 -12.81 6.08 1.45
CA VAL A 821 -12.29 5.07 2.40
C VAL A 821 -11.68 3.86 1.70
N ASN A 822 -12.21 3.46 0.53
CA ASN A 822 -11.80 2.24 -0.16
C ASN A 822 -11.20 2.49 -1.55
N LEU A 823 -11.81 3.33 -2.40
CA LEU A 823 -11.41 3.42 -3.81
C LEU A 823 -10.08 4.13 -4.02
N LEU A 824 -9.91 5.37 -3.56
CA LEU A 824 -8.69 6.13 -3.89
C LEU A 824 -7.43 5.54 -3.22
N PRO A 825 -7.43 5.19 -1.91
CA PRO A 825 -6.29 4.50 -1.29
C PRO A 825 -6.12 3.09 -1.86
N GLY A 826 -7.23 2.40 -2.18
CA GLY A 826 -7.21 1.06 -2.75
C GLY A 826 -6.63 1.03 -4.15
N LEU A 827 -6.97 1.99 -5.03
CA LEU A 827 -6.51 2.05 -6.42
C LEU A 827 -5.01 2.35 -6.49
N ILE A 828 -4.50 3.29 -5.68
CA ILE A 828 -3.06 3.54 -5.55
C ILE A 828 -2.35 2.29 -4.99
N SER A 829 -2.87 1.67 -3.93
CA SER A 829 -2.26 0.45 -3.35
C SER A 829 -2.27 -0.71 -4.36
N VAL A 830 -3.38 -0.92 -5.07
CA VAL A 830 -3.52 -1.94 -6.12
C VAL A 830 -2.55 -1.66 -7.27
N PHE A 831 -2.33 -0.40 -7.64
CA PHE A 831 -1.35 -0.03 -8.67
C PHE A 831 0.07 -0.35 -8.21
N ILE A 832 0.45 0.02 -6.98
CA ILE A 832 1.77 -0.28 -6.40
C ILE A 832 1.97 -1.80 -6.31
N ASP A 833 1.00 -2.54 -5.76
CA ASP A 833 1.05 -3.99 -5.64
C ASP A 833 1.06 -4.69 -7.01
N TRP A 834 0.36 -4.13 -8.01
CA TRP A 834 0.40 -4.62 -9.39
C TRP A 834 1.76 -4.38 -10.01
N PHE A 835 2.36 -3.20 -9.79
CA PHE A 835 3.68 -2.87 -10.30
C PHE A 835 4.77 -3.75 -9.66
N HIS A 836 4.75 -3.94 -8.34
CA HIS A 836 5.64 -4.91 -7.68
C HIS A 836 5.41 -6.34 -8.19
N ARG A 837 4.16 -6.75 -8.43
CA ARG A 837 3.85 -8.05 -9.05
C ARG A 837 4.38 -8.16 -10.48
N LEU A 838 4.32 -7.08 -11.27
CA LEU A 838 4.83 -7.00 -12.63
C LEU A 838 6.36 -7.10 -12.66
N VAL A 839 7.07 -6.27 -11.88
CA VAL A 839 8.54 -6.35 -11.74
C VAL A 839 8.95 -7.75 -11.29
N ASN A 840 8.35 -8.28 -10.23
CA ASN A 840 8.64 -9.63 -9.76
C ASN A 840 8.29 -10.72 -10.80
N TRP A 841 7.26 -10.52 -11.64
CA TRP A 841 6.93 -11.45 -12.72
C TRP A 841 7.96 -11.39 -13.86
N VAL A 842 8.36 -10.19 -14.29
CA VAL A 842 9.45 -9.97 -15.26
C VAL A 842 10.74 -10.62 -14.77
N GLU A 843 11.15 -10.35 -13.53
CA GLU A 843 12.36 -10.91 -12.94
C GLU A 843 12.34 -12.44 -12.88
N ARG A 844 11.22 -13.01 -12.41
CA ARG A 844 11.05 -14.46 -12.37
C ARG A 844 10.97 -15.07 -13.77
N GLY A 845 10.46 -14.35 -14.77
CA GLY A 845 10.45 -14.76 -16.16
C GLY A 845 11.85 -14.86 -16.73
N LEU A 846 12.64 -13.78 -16.64
CA LEU A 846 14.04 -13.75 -17.05
C LEU A 846 14.86 -14.83 -16.31
N TYR A 847 14.72 -14.90 -14.98
CA TYR A 847 15.41 -15.91 -14.17
C TYR A 847 14.98 -17.34 -14.49
N ALA A 848 13.72 -17.59 -14.86
CA ALA A 848 13.27 -18.93 -15.26
C ALA A 848 13.93 -19.39 -16.57
N VAL A 849 14.15 -18.48 -17.52
CA VAL A 849 14.92 -18.77 -18.74
C VAL A 849 16.40 -18.95 -18.39
N ASP A 850 16.99 -18.04 -17.61
CA ASP A 850 18.38 -18.14 -17.13
C ASP A 850 18.62 -19.49 -16.41
N GLU A 851 17.68 -19.96 -15.57
CA GLU A 851 17.71 -21.24 -14.85
C GLU A 851 17.49 -22.46 -15.77
N TRP A 852 16.64 -22.36 -16.79
CA TRP A 852 16.45 -23.43 -17.78
C TRP A 852 17.71 -23.67 -18.59
N LEU A 853 18.46 -22.61 -18.88
CA LEU A 853 19.75 -22.63 -19.58
C LEU A 853 20.91 -23.15 -18.70
N ARG A 854 20.78 -23.16 -17.36
CA ARG A 854 21.80 -23.75 -16.46
C ARG A 854 21.92 -25.28 -16.63
N TYR A 855 23.11 -25.81 -16.36
CA TYR A 855 23.42 -27.24 -16.47
C TYR A 855 23.10 -27.99 -15.17
N ARG A 856 22.73 -29.27 -15.31
CA ARG A 856 22.55 -30.20 -14.18
C ARG A 856 23.32 -31.48 -14.45
N ARG A 857 23.97 -32.02 -13.42
CA ARG A 857 24.73 -33.28 -13.50
C ARG A 857 23.82 -34.40 -14.05
N GLY A 858 24.13 -34.86 -15.27
CA GLY A 858 23.35 -35.87 -16.00
C GLY A 858 22.69 -35.41 -17.32
N ASP A 859 22.77 -34.14 -17.71
CA ASP A 859 22.36 -33.71 -19.07
C ASP A 859 23.33 -34.27 -20.14
N SER A 860 22.78 -34.73 -21.28
CA SER A 860 23.57 -35.28 -22.40
C SER A 860 24.41 -34.20 -23.10
N ARG A 861 25.62 -34.54 -23.57
CA ARG A 861 26.60 -33.59 -24.14
C ARG A 861 26.02 -32.62 -25.18
N GLY A 862 25.15 -33.11 -26.08
CA GLY A 862 24.47 -32.26 -27.07
C GLY A 862 23.50 -31.23 -26.47
N ARG A 863 22.78 -31.56 -25.39
CA ARG A 863 21.95 -30.59 -24.67
C ARG A 863 22.78 -29.52 -23.96
N VAL A 864 23.98 -29.87 -23.49
CA VAL A 864 24.91 -28.91 -22.88
C VAL A 864 25.37 -27.88 -23.91
N ALA A 865 25.80 -28.35 -25.09
CA ALA A 865 26.19 -27.47 -26.19
C ALA A 865 25.03 -26.56 -26.65
N LEU A 866 23.83 -27.13 -26.81
CA LEU A 866 22.64 -26.35 -27.17
C LEU A 866 22.31 -25.27 -26.11
N LYS A 867 22.31 -25.63 -24.82
CA LYS A 867 22.12 -24.67 -23.72
C LYS A 867 23.19 -23.57 -23.70
N ALA A 868 24.45 -23.90 -23.98
CA ALA A 868 25.54 -22.93 -24.04
C ALA A 868 25.35 -21.91 -25.17
N VAL A 869 24.97 -22.37 -26.37
CA VAL A 869 24.68 -21.50 -27.53
C VAL A 869 23.43 -20.65 -27.28
N LEU A 870 22.36 -21.24 -26.76
CA LEU A 870 21.15 -20.50 -26.38
C LEU A 870 21.43 -19.49 -25.27
N GLY A 871 22.30 -19.80 -24.30
CA GLY A 871 22.77 -18.88 -23.27
C GLY A 871 23.54 -17.69 -23.83
N LEU A 872 24.45 -17.93 -24.77
CA LEU A 872 25.20 -16.90 -25.48
C LEU A 872 24.27 -15.93 -26.25
N LEU A 873 23.24 -16.46 -26.92
CA LEU A 873 22.25 -15.67 -27.67
C LEU A 873 21.24 -14.97 -26.74
N TRP A 874 20.89 -15.59 -25.61
CA TRP A 874 19.94 -15.06 -24.63
C TRP A 874 20.55 -13.92 -23.78
N PHE A 875 21.84 -13.98 -23.46
CA PHE A 875 22.52 -12.96 -22.66
C PHE A 875 22.27 -11.50 -23.16
N PRO A 876 22.52 -11.13 -24.42
CA PRO A 876 22.27 -9.77 -24.91
C PRO A 876 20.77 -9.42 -24.91
N VAL A 877 19.88 -10.38 -25.17
CA VAL A 877 18.42 -10.16 -25.13
C VAL A 877 17.97 -9.85 -23.70
N ALA A 878 18.39 -10.67 -22.73
CA ALA A 878 18.05 -10.48 -21.33
C ALA A 878 18.67 -9.19 -20.74
N TYR A 879 19.90 -8.84 -21.15
CA TYR A 879 20.53 -7.56 -20.78
C TYR A 879 19.76 -6.37 -21.35
N THR A 880 19.43 -6.40 -22.66
CA THR A 880 18.69 -5.32 -23.34
C THR A 880 17.30 -5.16 -22.76
N PHE A 881 16.61 -6.27 -22.45
CA PHE A 881 15.30 -6.24 -21.82
C PHE A 881 15.37 -5.63 -20.41
N ARG A 882 16.34 -6.01 -19.58
CA ARG A 882 16.56 -5.39 -18.25
C ARG A 882 16.81 -3.89 -18.39
N PHE A 883 17.71 -3.48 -19.29
CA PHE A 883 17.98 -2.07 -19.57
C PHE A 883 16.71 -1.30 -19.96
N VAL A 884 15.97 -1.76 -20.98
CA VAL A 884 14.73 -1.10 -21.44
C VAL A 884 13.68 -1.06 -20.33
N PHE A 885 13.48 -2.16 -19.61
CA PHE A 885 12.45 -2.25 -18.58
C PHE A 885 12.74 -1.36 -17.37
N TYR A 886 13.92 -1.45 -16.74
CA TYR A 886 14.21 -0.67 -15.52
C TYR A 886 14.53 0.80 -15.78
N LEU A 887 15.13 1.11 -16.93
CA LEU A 887 15.61 2.47 -17.22
C LEU A 887 14.59 3.31 -17.98
N LEU A 888 13.84 2.71 -18.92
CA LEU A 888 12.93 3.44 -19.80
C LEU A 888 11.48 3.24 -19.38
N VAL A 889 11.00 1.98 -19.31
CA VAL A 889 9.58 1.66 -19.11
C VAL A 889 9.13 1.85 -17.67
N GLU A 890 9.84 1.31 -16.67
CA GLU A 890 9.44 1.41 -15.26
C GLU A 890 9.24 2.86 -14.82
N PRO A 891 10.19 3.79 -15.03
CA PRO A 891 10.05 5.15 -14.53
C PRO A 891 8.95 5.93 -15.26
N GLN A 892 8.63 5.57 -16.50
CA GLN A 892 7.53 6.16 -17.27
C GLN A 892 6.15 5.67 -16.82
N VAL A 893 5.99 4.37 -16.57
CA VAL A 893 4.69 3.77 -16.22
C VAL A 893 4.37 3.88 -14.73
N ASN A 894 5.38 3.88 -13.85
CA ASN A 894 5.18 3.99 -12.41
C ASN A 894 4.88 5.46 -12.03
N PRO A 895 3.65 5.81 -11.57
CA PRO A 895 3.27 7.20 -11.32
C PRO A 895 4.13 7.87 -10.24
N ILE A 896 4.65 7.11 -9.27
CA ILE A 896 5.53 7.60 -8.20
C ILE A 896 6.88 8.09 -8.77
N LYS A 897 7.36 7.45 -9.84
CA LYS A 897 8.60 7.85 -10.54
C LYS A 897 8.31 8.86 -11.67
N HIS A 898 7.18 8.72 -12.35
CA HIS A 898 6.81 9.50 -13.51
C HIS A 898 6.55 10.98 -13.16
N PHE A 899 5.58 11.24 -12.28
CA PHE A 899 5.08 12.61 -12.03
C PHE A 899 6.13 13.59 -11.48
N PRO A 900 7.03 13.22 -10.55
CA PRO A 900 7.95 14.20 -9.95
C PRO A 900 9.13 14.61 -10.84
N VAL A 901 9.56 13.75 -11.77
CA VAL A 901 10.80 13.97 -12.55
C VAL A 901 10.61 13.73 -14.05
N VAL A 902 10.08 12.58 -14.46
CA VAL A 902 9.98 12.20 -15.89
C VAL A 902 9.12 13.18 -16.69
N THR A 903 8.03 13.67 -16.09
CA THR A 903 7.16 14.70 -16.70
C THR A 903 7.89 16.03 -16.89
N VAL A 904 8.74 16.42 -15.91
CA VAL A 904 9.54 17.66 -16.00
C VAL A 904 10.63 17.51 -17.05
N SER A 905 11.34 16.38 -17.09
CA SER A 905 12.37 16.10 -18.09
C SER A 905 11.82 16.07 -19.51
N HIS A 906 10.64 15.49 -19.76
CA HIS A 906 9.95 15.62 -21.05
C HIS A 906 9.78 17.10 -21.43
N LYS A 907 9.22 17.93 -20.55
CA LYS A 907 8.91 19.33 -20.86
C LYS A 907 10.12 20.25 -20.95
N VAL A 908 11.24 19.93 -20.31
CA VAL A 908 12.53 20.64 -20.49
C VAL A 908 13.14 20.33 -21.86
N ILE A 909 13.08 19.06 -22.30
CA ILE A 909 13.84 18.60 -23.47
C ILE A 909 13.02 18.72 -24.76
N TRP A 910 11.70 18.61 -24.69
CA TRP A 910 10.81 18.69 -25.86
C TRP A 910 10.91 20.01 -26.65
N PRO A 911 10.96 21.21 -26.02
CA PRO A 911 11.16 22.47 -26.75
C PRO A 911 12.54 22.58 -27.42
N LEU A 912 13.52 21.79 -26.98
CA LEU A 912 14.87 21.76 -27.54
C LEU A 912 14.99 20.78 -28.73
N VAL A 913 13.97 19.95 -29.00
CA VAL A 913 13.95 18.99 -30.11
C VAL A 913 14.41 19.60 -31.45
N PRO A 914 13.91 20.78 -31.90
CA PRO A 914 14.34 21.36 -33.18
C PRO A 914 15.82 21.78 -33.15
N GLN A 915 16.28 22.40 -32.05
CA GLN A 915 17.67 22.82 -31.91
C GLN A 915 18.63 21.63 -31.84
N ILE A 916 18.23 20.54 -31.18
CA ILE A 916 19.00 19.29 -31.12
C ILE A 916 19.05 18.63 -32.50
N ALA A 917 17.94 18.63 -33.26
CA ALA A 917 17.92 18.18 -34.65
C ALA A 917 18.89 18.98 -35.52
N ASP A 918 18.84 20.31 -35.46
CA ASP A 918 19.74 21.21 -36.18
C ASP A 918 21.22 21.01 -35.80
N TRP A 919 21.53 20.84 -34.50
CA TRP A 919 22.91 20.62 -34.03
C TRP A 919 23.47 19.24 -34.35
N THR A 920 22.62 18.22 -34.45
CA THR A 920 23.05 16.83 -34.72
C THR A 920 22.95 16.43 -36.18
N GLY A 921 22.24 17.20 -37.02
CA GLY A 921 21.92 16.84 -38.40
C GLY A 921 20.91 15.69 -38.51
N ILE A 922 20.24 15.32 -37.41
CA ILE A 922 19.27 14.22 -37.34
C ILE A 922 17.86 14.80 -37.52
N SER A 923 16.97 14.10 -38.22
CA SER A 923 15.61 14.60 -38.46
C SER A 923 14.83 14.82 -37.15
N VAL A 924 14.06 15.91 -37.09
CA VAL A 924 13.19 16.30 -35.97
C VAL A 924 12.35 15.11 -35.46
N TRP A 925 11.76 14.33 -36.37
CA TRP A 925 10.98 13.13 -36.01
C TRP A 925 11.80 12.09 -35.24
N THR A 926 13.04 11.81 -35.67
CA THR A 926 13.93 10.85 -35.02
C THR A 926 14.37 11.36 -33.65
N VAL A 927 14.68 12.65 -33.55
CA VAL A 927 15.03 13.32 -32.29
C VAL A 927 13.84 13.31 -31.32
N SER A 928 12.61 13.56 -31.78
CA SER A 928 11.38 13.40 -30.99
C SER A 928 11.16 11.96 -30.50
N MET A 929 11.39 10.95 -31.35
CA MET A 929 11.24 9.54 -30.97
C MET A 929 12.27 9.14 -29.89
N ILE A 930 13.51 9.60 -30.03
CA ILE A 930 14.57 9.42 -29.02
C ILE A 930 14.20 10.14 -27.71
N ILE A 931 13.70 11.37 -27.77
CA ILE A 931 13.34 12.20 -26.61
C ILE A 931 12.04 11.73 -25.93
N ASN A 932 11.18 10.93 -26.57
CA ASN A 932 10.10 10.22 -25.87
C ASN A 932 10.60 9.01 -25.07
N GLY A 933 11.69 8.36 -25.51
CA GLY A 933 12.28 7.22 -24.78
C GLY A 933 13.15 7.64 -23.59
N ILE A 934 13.91 8.72 -23.73
CA ILE A 934 14.95 9.15 -22.77
C ILE A 934 14.42 9.56 -21.37
N PRO A 935 13.27 10.23 -21.17
CA PRO A 935 12.93 10.82 -19.87
C PRO A 935 12.80 9.85 -18.70
N GLY A 936 12.55 8.56 -18.97
CA GLY A 936 12.64 7.52 -17.93
C GLY A 936 14.03 7.46 -17.28
N ILE A 937 15.09 7.68 -18.07
CA ILE A 937 16.49 7.75 -17.62
C ILE A 937 16.67 8.84 -16.56
N PHE A 938 16.08 10.03 -16.73
CA PHE A 938 16.21 11.12 -15.75
C PHE A 938 15.46 10.82 -14.45
N GLY A 939 14.26 10.22 -14.54
CA GLY A 939 13.54 9.73 -13.37
C GLY A 939 14.37 8.69 -12.60
N PHE A 940 14.92 7.71 -13.30
CA PHE A 940 15.82 6.72 -12.72
C PHE A 940 17.06 7.36 -12.07
N ILE A 941 17.80 8.19 -12.80
CA ILE A 941 19.00 8.88 -12.32
C ILE A 941 18.71 9.72 -11.06
N ALA A 942 17.60 10.45 -10.99
CA ALA A 942 17.27 11.27 -9.83
C ALA A 942 17.10 10.42 -8.54
N TRP A 943 16.43 9.27 -8.65
CA TRP A 943 16.27 8.33 -7.52
C TRP A 943 17.59 7.61 -7.17
N GLU A 944 18.35 7.19 -8.17
CA GLU A 944 19.66 6.54 -7.98
C GLU A 944 20.70 7.47 -7.34
N LEU A 945 20.81 8.72 -7.81
CA LEU A 945 21.71 9.70 -7.23
C LEU A 945 21.37 10.05 -5.78
N LYS A 946 20.07 10.08 -5.44
CA LYS A 946 19.60 10.30 -4.06
C LYS A 946 20.06 9.19 -3.12
N GLU A 947 20.00 7.92 -3.54
CA GLU A 947 20.50 6.82 -2.70
C GLU A 947 22.03 6.73 -2.73
N ASN A 948 22.69 7.02 -3.86
CA ASN A 948 24.16 7.10 -3.96
C ASN A 948 24.76 8.19 -3.05
N TRP A 949 24.06 9.32 -2.85
CA TRP A 949 24.45 10.35 -1.89
C TRP A 949 24.63 9.78 -0.47
N ARG A 950 23.74 8.88 -0.06
CA ARG A 950 23.70 8.28 1.30
C ARG A 950 24.77 7.22 1.56
N LEU A 951 25.55 6.83 0.54
CA LEU A 951 26.60 5.82 0.66
C LEU A 951 27.83 6.32 1.42
N TYR A 952 28.17 7.60 1.30
CA TYR A 952 29.45 8.16 1.77
C TYR A 952 29.37 8.66 3.21
N ALA A 953 30.40 8.38 4.01
CA ALA A 953 30.48 8.74 5.42
C ALA A 953 30.39 10.26 5.64
N ALA A 954 31.00 11.06 4.77
CA ALA A 954 30.95 12.51 4.81
C ALA A 954 29.56 13.12 4.46
N ASN A 955 28.64 12.33 3.90
CA ASN A 955 27.25 12.72 3.65
C ASN A 955 26.28 12.25 4.75
N ARG A 956 26.78 11.58 5.81
CA ARG A 956 25.98 11.06 6.91
C ARG A 956 25.24 12.20 7.63
N PRO A 957 23.94 12.05 7.98
CA PRO A 957 23.21 13.09 8.70
C PRO A 957 23.84 13.39 10.06
N ARG A 958 23.81 14.67 10.49
CA ARG A 958 24.40 15.09 11.77
C ARG A 958 23.71 14.48 13.00
N ARG A 959 22.44 14.07 12.88
CA ARG A 959 21.67 13.35 13.90
C ARG A 959 21.39 11.93 13.45
N LEU A 960 21.12 11.06 14.41
CA LEU A 960 20.45 9.78 14.13
C LEU A 960 19.14 10.03 13.38
N SER A 961 18.98 9.39 12.23
CA SER A 961 17.74 9.39 11.45
C SER A 961 16.81 8.28 11.92
N PRO A 962 15.48 8.48 11.85
CA PRO A 962 14.52 7.41 12.06
C PRO A 962 14.83 6.18 11.20
N VAL A 963 14.73 4.99 11.80
CA VAL A 963 15.00 3.72 11.12
C VAL A 963 13.69 3.11 10.63
N VAL A 964 13.76 2.40 9.50
CA VAL A 964 12.65 1.62 8.95
C VAL A 964 12.48 0.34 9.78
N ILE A 965 11.25 0.07 10.19
CA ILE A 965 10.83 -1.08 10.95
C ILE A 965 10.09 -2.02 10.00
N GLY A 966 10.56 -3.25 9.92
CA GLY A 966 9.92 -4.31 9.15
C GLY A 966 10.03 -4.20 7.62
N SER A 967 9.39 -5.16 6.98
CA SER A 967 9.33 -5.36 5.53
C SER A 967 8.55 -4.28 4.77
N HIS A 968 7.73 -3.50 5.48
CA HIS A 968 6.77 -2.56 4.88
C HIS A 968 7.30 -1.13 4.71
N GLY A 969 8.53 -0.82 5.12
CA GLY A 969 9.15 0.49 4.89
C GLY A 969 8.73 1.60 5.87
N GLU A 970 7.93 1.29 6.90
CA GLU A 970 7.41 2.27 7.85
C GLU A 970 8.43 2.57 8.98
N THR A 971 8.48 3.81 9.47
CA THR A 971 9.20 4.13 10.73
C THR A 971 8.29 3.93 11.94
N MET A 972 8.76 4.02 13.19
CA MET A 972 7.88 4.02 14.37
C MET A 972 6.75 5.07 14.27
N ARG A 973 7.06 6.29 13.80
CA ARG A 973 6.05 7.32 13.49
C ARG A 973 5.08 6.84 12.39
N GLY A 974 5.59 6.13 11.39
CA GLY A 974 4.78 5.50 10.35
C GLY A 974 3.80 4.47 10.92
N LEU A 975 4.27 3.51 11.72
CA LEU A 975 3.44 2.44 12.30
C LEU A 975 2.26 2.97 13.12
N LEU A 976 2.51 4.03 13.92
CA LEU A 976 1.53 4.58 14.87
C LEU A 976 0.58 5.63 14.25
N ARG A 977 0.99 6.35 13.21
CA ARG A 977 0.22 7.48 12.66
C ARG A 977 -0.53 7.12 11.38
N PRO A 978 -1.87 7.20 11.34
CA PRO A 978 -2.65 7.03 10.11
C PRO A 978 -2.23 7.99 8.99
N GLY A 979 -2.05 7.45 7.78
CA GLY A 979 -1.72 8.21 6.57
C GLY A 979 -1.88 7.37 5.29
N PHE A 980 -1.53 7.94 4.13
CA PHE A 980 -1.71 7.28 2.82
C PHE A 980 -0.93 5.94 2.71
N HIS A 981 0.27 5.89 3.28
CA HIS A 981 1.12 4.70 3.39
C HIS A 981 1.69 4.59 4.81
N SER A 982 0.85 4.82 5.82
CA SER A 982 1.23 4.75 7.23
C SER A 982 0.04 4.44 8.14
N GLY A 983 0.34 3.99 9.36
CA GLY A 983 -0.62 3.66 10.40
C GLY A 983 -0.96 2.18 10.40
N THR A 984 0.02 1.30 10.20
CA THR A 984 -0.20 -0.15 10.17
C THR A 984 -0.87 -0.66 11.45
N LEU A 985 -0.50 -0.18 12.64
CA LEU A 985 -1.15 -0.59 13.90
C LEU A 985 -2.61 -0.12 13.99
N PRO A 986 -2.95 1.20 13.88
CA PRO A 986 -4.34 1.65 13.81
C PRO A 986 -5.17 0.93 12.73
N ARG A 987 -4.58 0.71 11.54
CA ARG A 987 -5.23 0.01 10.42
C ARG A 987 -5.55 -1.44 10.76
N CYS A 988 -4.62 -2.17 11.38
CA CYS A 988 -4.81 -3.56 11.74
C CYS A 988 -5.88 -3.70 12.83
N TYR A 989 -5.80 -2.92 13.91
CA TYR A 989 -6.84 -2.91 14.95
C TYR A 989 -8.23 -2.55 14.39
N ARG A 990 -8.36 -1.49 13.60
CA ARG A 990 -9.63 -1.16 12.94
C ARG A 990 -10.16 -2.28 12.04
N LYS A 991 -9.28 -2.97 11.28
CA LYS A 991 -9.69 -4.09 10.41
C LYS A 991 -10.06 -5.35 11.22
N LEU A 992 -9.43 -5.56 12.37
CA LEU A 992 -9.74 -6.63 13.33
C LEU A 992 -11.09 -6.38 14.03
N ARG A 993 -11.36 -5.18 14.53
CA ARG A 993 -12.66 -4.79 15.12
C ARG A 993 -13.81 -4.95 14.12
N ARG A 994 -13.57 -4.67 12.84
CA ARG A 994 -14.55 -4.82 11.74
C ARG A 994 -14.55 -6.21 11.08
N ALA A 995 -13.79 -7.17 11.58
CA ALA A 995 -13.77 -8.53 11.04
C ALA A 995 -14.97 -9.35 11.56
N GLN A 996 -15.93 -9.62 10.67
CA GLN A 996 -17.15 -10.38 10.97
C GLN A 996 -16.95 -11.90 11.07
N THR A 997 -15.89 -12.46 10.47
CA THR A 997 -15.62 -13.92 10.47
C THR A 997 -14.34 -14.25 11.24
N ARG A 998 -14.32 -15.42 11.90
CA ARG A 998 -13.15 -15.91 12.66
C ARG A 998 -11.88 -15.97 11.80
N ASP A 999 -11.97 -16.38 10.53
CA ASP A 999 -10.82 -16.40 9.61
C ASP A 999 -10.21 -15.00 9.40
N LYS A 1000 -11.06 -13.97 9.24
CA LYS A 1000 -10.60 -12.58 9.08
C LYS A 1000 -10.01 -12.07 10.40
N GLN A 1001 -10.58 -12.45 11.54
CA GLN A 1001 -10.04 -12.09 12.87
C GLN A 1001 -8.66 -12.72 13.06
N HIS A 1002 -8.51 -14.03 12.82
CA HIS A 1002 -7.22 -14.72 12.88
C HIS A 1002 -6.19 -14.11 11.94
N PHE A 1003 -6.56 -13.80 10.69
CA PHE A 1003 -5.68 -13.14 9.73
C PHE A 1003 -5.15 -11.79 10.24
N TRP A 1004 -6.00 -10.94 10.82
CA TRP A 1004 -5.56 -9.64 11.36
C TRP A 1004 -4.79 -9.77 12.68
N ARG A 1005 -5.11 -10.76 13.54
CA ARG A 1005 -4.30 -11.09 14.73
C ARG A 1005 -2.90 -11.57 14.33
N GLN A 1006 -2.79 -12.50 13.37
CA GLN A 1006 -1.51 -12.94 12.81
C GLN A 1006 -0.74 -11.79 12.15
N ARG A 1007 -1.43 -10.86 11.46
CA ARG A 1007 -0.79 -9.66 10.91
C ARG A 1007 -0.25 -8.72 12.01
N LEU A 1008 -0.95 -8.59 13.14
CA LEU A 1008 -0.46 -7.86 14.33
C LEU A 1008 0.76 -8.55 14.95
N HIS A 1009 0.74 -9.89 15.12
CA HIS A 1009 1.91 -10.64 15.60
C HIS A 1009 3.15 -10.37 14.73
N HIS A 1010 3.03 -10.41 13.40
CA HIS A 1010 4.15 -10.05 12.53
C HIS A 1010 4.65 -8.60 12.69
N VAL A 1011 3.78 -7.65 13.08
CA VAL A 1011 4.23 -6.28 13.39
C VAL A 1011 4.94 -6.23 14.75
N VAL A 1012 4.53 -7.05 15.72
CA VAL A 1012 5.24 -7.25 16.99
C VAL A 1012 6.62 -7.86 16.74
N ASP A 1013 6.73 -8.88 15.88
CA ASP A 1013 8.02 -9.48 15.47
C ASP A 1013 8.92 -8.42 14.80
N GLU A 1014 8.37 -7.59 13.90
CA GLU A 1014 9.10 -6.50 13.24
C GLU A 1014 9.58 -5.42 14.25
N LEU A 1015 8.79 -5.13 15.29
CA LEU A 1015 9.16 -4.22 16.39
C LEU A 1015 10.22 -4.83 17.33
N GLN A 1016 10.13 -6.11 17.63
CA GLN A 1016 11.13 -6.84 18.42
C GLN A 1016 12.49 -6.80 17.73
N HIS A 1017 12.55 -7.17 16.45
CA HIS A 1017 13.77 -7.08 15.67
C HIS A 1017 14.32 -5.65 15.60
N PHE A 1018 13.48 -4.61 15.58
CA PHE A 1018 13.94 -3.22 15.66
C PHE A 1018 14.63 -2.92 17.00
N VAL A 1019 14.05 -3.28 18.14
CA VAL A 1019 14.66 -3.05 19.46
C VAL A 1019 15.94 -3.86 19.63
N GLU A 1020 15.93 -5.13 19.23
CA GLU A 1020 17.09 -6.02 19.26
C GLU A 1020 18.25 -5.47 18.41
N ARG A 1021 17.98 -5.18 17.12
CA ARG A 1021 19.00 -4.70 16.18
C ARG A 1021 19.46 -3.28 16.56
N GLU A 1022 18.57 -2.35 16.90
CA GLU A 1022 18.93 -0.93 17.07
C GLU A 1022 19.39 -0.51 18.46
N CYS A 1023 19.11 -1.30 19.50
CA CYS A 1023 19.49 -1.04 20.89
C CYS A 1023 20.28 -2.20 21.51
N LEU A 1024 19.69 -3.40 21.60
CA LEU A 1024 20.30 -4.51 22.36
C LEU A 1024 21.63 -5.00 21.76
N ALA A 1025 21.76 -5.04 20.43
CA ALA A 1025 22.99 -5.46 19.77
C ALA A 1025 24.22 -4.62 20.14
N LEU A 1026 24.04 -3.34 20.49
CA LEU A 1026 25.13 -2.47 20.98
C LEU A 1026 25.42 -2.73 22.46
N LEU A 1027 24.36 -2.88 23.28
CA LEU A 1027 24.48 -3.24 24.69
C LEU A 1027 25.19 -4.58 24.87
N HIS A 1028 24.83 -5.62 24.10
CA HIS A 1028 25.50 -6.91 24.15
C HIS A 1028 26.95 -6.83 23.65
N ARG A 1029 27.27 -5.96 22.68
CA ARG A 1029 28.67 -5.83 22.20
C ARG A 1029 29.61 -5.21 23.24
N VAL A 1030 29.12 -4.27 24.05
CA VAL A 1030 29.94 -3.50 25.00
C VAL A 1030 29.81 -3.99 26.44
N ALA A 1031 28.59 -4.35 26.84
CA ALA A 1031 28.18 -4.52 28.24
C ALA A 1031 27.36 -5.80 28.49
N GLN A 1032 27.52 -6.87 27.70
CA GLN A 1032 26.80 -8.14 27.94
C GLN A 1032 27.00 -8.69 29.36
N ASP A 1033 28.22 -8.57 29.91
CA ASP A 1033 28.54 -9.08 31.25
C ASP A 1033 27.98 -8.20 32.37
N SER A 1034 27.97 -6.87 32.18
CA SER A 1034 27.58 -5.88 33.19
C SER A 1034 26.13 -5.43 33.10
N LEU A 1035 25.48 -5.60 31.95
CA LEU A 1035 24.07 -5.29 31.71
C LEU A 1035 23.47 -6.28 30.67
N PRO A 1036 23.30 -7.58 31.04
CA PRO A 1036 22.65 -8.61 30.21
C PRO A 1036 21.15 -8.33 30.03
N LEU A 1037 20.83 -7.30 29.24
CA LEU A 1037 19.46 -6.86 29.00
C LEU A 1037 18.78 -7.76 27.97
N HIS A 1038 17.59 -8.24 28.28
CA HIS A 1038 16.75 -9.00 27.35
C HIS A 1038 15.41 -8.29 27.13
N LEU A 1039 14.88 -8.41 25.92
CA LEU A 1039 13.48 -8.08 25.65
C LEU A 1039 12.60 -9.20 26.24
N ASP A 1040 11.60 -8.83 27.02
CA ASP A 1040 10.65 -9.78 27.62
C ASP A 1040 9.41 -9.93 26.71
N HIS A 1041 8.71 -8.83 26.47
CA HIS A 1041 7.60 -8.77 25.53
C HIS A 1041 7.41 -7.34 24.97
N ILE A 1042 6.64 -7.24 23.88
CA ILE A 1042 6.16 -5.96 23.34
C ILE A 1042 4.63 -5.99 23.30
N GLN A 1043 4.00 -5.08 24.02
CA GLN A 1043 2.55 -4.87 23.97
C GLN A 1043 2.24 -3.76 22.97
N THR A 1044 1.37 -4.04 22.00
CA THR A 1044 0.84 -3.03 21.07
C THR A 1044 -0.55 -2.58 21.51
N GLY A 1045 -0.82 -1.28 21.36
CA GLY A 1045 -2.14 -0.67 21.46
C GLY A 1045 -2.49 0.04 20.16
N CYS A 1046 -3.67 0.67 20.09
CA CYS A 1046 -4.14 1.29 18.84
C CYS A 1046 -3.20 2.39 18.32
N ARG A 1047 -2.54 3.13 19.23
CA ARG A 1047 -1.55 4.20 18.93
C ARG A 1047 -0.34 4.18 19.86
N ARG A 1048 -0.05 3.03 20.48
CA ARG A 1048 0.98 2.86 21.50
C ARG A 1048 1.76 1.57 21.29
N VAL A 1049 3.04 1.58 21.65
CA VAL A 1049 3.89 0.38 21.77
C VAL A 1049 4.59 0.47 23.11
N THR A 1050 4.39 -0.52 23.98
CA THR A 1050 5.14 -0.67 25.24
C THR A 1050 6.17 -1.78 25.07
N VAL A 1051 7.43 -1.47 25.38
CA VAL A 1051 8.58 -2.37 25.24
C VAL A 1051 9.07 -2.72 26.64
N SER A 1052 8.99 -3.99 27.02
CA SER A 1052 9.33 -4.49 28.35
C SER A 1052 10.72 -5.12 28.36
N PHE A 1053 11.62 -4.60 29.20
CA PHE A 1053 13.00 -5.06 29.34
C PHE A 1053 13.22 -5.78 30.67
N HIS A 1054 13.69 -7.02 30.59
CA HIS A 1054 14.04 -7.85 31.73
C HIS A 1054 15.57 -7.89 31.93
N HIS A 1055 16.00 -8.03 33.19
CA HIS A 1055 17.40 -8.19 33.56
C HIS A 1055 17.56 -9.40 34.48
N PRO A 1056 18.28 -10.47 34.08
CA PRO A 1056 18.23 -11.80 34.68
C PRO A 1056 18.74 -11.85 36.13
N HIS A 1057 19.59 -10.90 36.54
CA HIS A 1057 20.13 -10.81 37.90
C HIS A 1057 19.37 -9.84 38.82
N PHE A 1058 18.33 -9.14 38.32
CA PHE A 1058 17.51 -8.24 39.13
C PHE A 1058 16.05 -8.74 39.20
N GLY A 1059 15.23 -8.09 40.05
CA GLY A 1059 13.91 -8.59 40.40
C GLY A 1059 12.93 -8.66 39.22
N PRO A 1060 11.81 -9.40 39.37
CA PRO A 1060 10.91 -9.77 38.27
C PRO A 1060 10.10 -8.61 37.65
N VAL A 1061 10.23 -7.39 38.18
CA VAL A 1061 9.52 -6.21 37.67
C VAL A 1061 10.31 -5.63 36.49
N PRO A 1062 9.79 -5.67 35.24
CA PRO A 1062 10.51 -5.20 34.07
C PRO A 1062 10.65 -3.68 34.06
N LEU A 1063 11.55 -3.19 33.22
CA LEU A 1063 11.64 -1.79 32.83
C LEU A 1063 10.76 -1.60 31.58
N GLN A 1064 9.71 -0.79 31.67
CA GLN A 1064 8.78 -0.55 30.55
C GLN A 1064 9.00 0.82 29.91
N LEU A 1065 9.38 0.83 28.63
CA LEU A 1065 9.48 2.04 27.80
C LEU A 1065 8.32 2.07 26.81
N ALA A 1066 7.46 3.09 26.91
CA ALA A 1066 6.35 3.28 25.97
C ALA A 1066 6.68 4.32 24.90
N PHE A 1067 6.17 4.08 23.68
CA PHE A 1067 6.11 4.99 22.55
C PHE A 1067 4.64 5.21 22.20
N GLU A 1068 4.19 6.47 22.10
CA GLU A 1068 2.78 6.79 21.86
C GLU A 1068 2.63 7.95 20.86
N GLU A 1069 1.66 7.87 19.96
CA GLU A 1069 1.31 8.99 19.07
C GLU A 1069 0.35 9.94 19.77
N MET A 1070 0.80 11.18 19.98
CA MET A 1070 0.01 12.25 20.59
C MET A 1070 0.15 13.52 19.74
N GLU A 1071 -0.97 14.11 19.33
CA GLU A 1071 -1.02 15.37 18.57
C GLU A 1071 -0.17 15.39 17.27
N GLY A 1072 0.00 14.24 16.61
CA GLY A 1072 0.82 14.11 15.40
C GLY A 1072 2.31 13.87 15.64
N ARG A 1073 2.75 13.82 16.90
CA ARG A 1073 4.14 13.62 17.36
C ARG A 1073 4.30 12.29 18.08
N ILE A 1074 5.51 11.75 18.12
CA ILE A 1074 5.81 10.56 18.92
C ILE A 1074 6.38 10.98 20.27
N HIS A 1075 5.67 10.59 21.32
CA HIS A 1075 6.01 10.74 22.72
C HIS A 1075 6.63 9.44 23.23
N ALA A 1076 7.59 9.52 24.16
CA ALA A 1076 8.07 8.36 24.89
C ALA A 1076 8.22 8.62 26.39
N GLU A 1077 8.09 7.58 27.18
CA GLU A 1077 8.14 7.65 28.64
C GLU A 1077 8.51 6.29 29.24
N ILE A 1078 9.32 6.30 30.31
CA ILE A 1078 9.52 5.13 31.17
C ILE A 1078 8.31 5.04 32.10
N VAL A 1079 7.43 4.08 31.81
CA VAL A 1079 6.15 3.86 32.52
C VAL A 1079 6.39 3.14 33.84
N GLU A 1080 7.25 2.12 33.79
CA GLU A 1080 7.62 1.31 34.95
C GLU A 1080 9.14 1.25 35.03
N TRP A 1081 9.68 1.67 36.16
CA TRP A 1081 11.12 1.84 36.35
C TRP A 1081 11.84 0.55 36.76
N GLY A 1082 11.10 -0.46 37.22
CA GLY A 1082 11.59 -1.79 37.57
C GLY A 1082 12.91 -1.78 38.36
N TRP A 1083 13.90 -2.48 37.81
CA TRP A 1083 15.23 -2.68 38.38
C TRP A 1083 16.21 -1.49 38.23
N THR A 1084 15.87 -0.44 37.47
CA THR A 1084 16.82 0.66 37.13
C THR A 1084 17.46 1.38 38.33
N ARG A 1085 16.76 1.44 39.47
CA ARG A 1085 17.26 2.04 40.71
C ARG A 1085 18.43 1.28 41.34
N ARG A 1086 18.70 0.04 40.91
CA ARG A 1086 19.79 -0.82 41.41
C ARG A 1086 21.07 -0.74 40.55
N LEU A 1087 21.04 0.01 39.45
CA LEU A 1087 22.18 0.17 38.55
C LEU A 1087 23.25 1.09 39.15
N SER A 1088 24.52 0.68 38.98
CA SER A 1088 25.67 1.57 39.16
C SER A 1088 25.57 2.78 38.21
N ASP A 1089 26.26 3.87 38.53
CA ASP A 1089 26.26 5.06 37.66
C ASP A 1089 26.83 4.76 36.25
N GLU A 1090 27.74 3.79 36.14
CA GLU A 1090 28.29 3.32 34.86
C GLU A 1090 27.25 2.54 34.05
N GLN A 1091 26.62 1.52 34.65
CA GLN A 1091 25.54 0.76 34.04
C GLN A 1091 24.39 1.69 33.60
N ARG A 1092 24.04 2.67 34.44
CA ARG A 1092 23.00 3.67 34.16
C ARG A 1092 23.37 4.55 32.96
N SER A 1093 24.63 5.01 32.89
CA SER A 1093 25.12 5.84 31.78
C SER A 1093 25.10 5.09 30.45
N ILE A 1094 25.50 3.81 30.43
CA ILE A 1094 25.45 2.94 29.25
C ILE A 1094 24.00 2.71 28.80
N LEU A 1095 23.07 2.45 29.73
CA LEU A 1095 21.65 2.28 29.43
C LEU A 1095 21.02 3.57 28.86
N ILE A 1096 21.36 4.74 29.41
CA ILE A 1096 20.92 6.05 28.91
C ILE A 1096 21.43 6.28 27.48
N LEU A 1097 22.70 5.97 27.18
CA LEU A 1097 23.27 6.08 25.83
C LEU A 1097 22.54 5.20 24.80
N ALA A 1098 22.20 3.97 25.19
CA ALA A 1098 21.45 3.04 24.34
C ALA A 1098 20.02 3.51 24.10
N PHE A 1099 19.31 3.93 25.15
CA PHE A 1099 17.94 4.43 25.06
C PHE A 1099 17.86 5.75 24.28
N ARG A 1100 18.77 6.69 24.48
CA ARG A 1100 18.83 7.96 23.71
C ARG A 1100 18.98 7.70 22.21
N GLY A 1101 19.80 6.71 21.84
CA GLY A 1101 19.92 6.23 20.46
C GLY A 1101 18.63 5.58 19.93
N LEU A 1102 17.96 4.76 20.74
CA LEU A 1102 16.67 4.15 20.40
C LEU A 1102 15.56 5.19 20.19
N LEU A 1103 15.47 6.21 21.06
CA LEU A 1103 14.49 7.29 20.97
C LEU A 1103 14.64 8.10 19.67
N ASP A 1104 15.87 8.45 19.28
CA ASP A 1104 16.12 9.17 18.01
C ASP A 1104 15.76 8.31 16.78
N LYS A 1105 16.13 7.01 16.78
CA LYS A 1105 15.77 6.07 15.72
C LYS A 1105 14.28 5.76 15.65
N ALA A 1106 13.56 5.88 16.76
CA ALA A 1106 12.11 5.80 16.86
C ALA A 1106 11.39 7.13 16.54
N ALA A 1107 12.11 8.17 16.10
CA ALA A 1107 11.57 9.49 15.78
C ALA A 1107 10.85 10.22 16.94
N VAL A 1108 11.28 9.97 18.19
CA VAL A 1108 10.67 10.56 19.39
C VAL A 1108 11.01 12.05 19.51
N GLU A 1109 9.97 12.86 19.65
CA GLU A 1109 10.03 14.32 19.74
C GLU A 1109 9.80 14.85 21.17
N VAL A 1110 9.12 14.07 22.01
CA VAL A 1110 8.74 14.45 23.38
C VAL A 1110 9.09 13.30 24.32
N TYR A 1111 9.77 13.59 25.43
CA TYR A 1111 10.07 12.62 26.49
C TYR A 1111 9.49 13.10 27.83
N ALA A 1112 8.74 12.24 28.52
CA ALA A 1112 8.12 12.54 29.82
C ALA A 1112 7.43 13.92 29.85
N THR A 1113 6.52 14.16 28.89
CA THR A 1113 5.80 15.43 28.60
C THR A 1113 6.60 16.62 28.05
N ARG A 1114 7.94 16.59 28.07
CA ARG A 1114 8.79 17.72 27.65
C ARG A 1114 9.38 17.50 26.26
N GLN A 1115 9.42 18.54 25.43
CA GLN A 1115 10.07 18.47 24.12
C GLN A 1115 11.54 18.07 24.28
N ARG A 1116 12.01 17.20 23.38
CA ARG A 1116 13.43 16.83 23.33
C ARG A 1116 14.23 17.99 22.73
N LEU A 1117 15.39 18.28 23.33
CA LEU A 1117 16.12 19.52 23.14
C LEU A 1117 17.41 19.34 22.34
N GLU A 1118 17.74 20.39 21.59
CA GLU A 1118 19.01 20.57 20.89
C GLU A 1118 20.04 21.22 21.85
N LEU A 1119 20.39 20.52 22.94
CA LEU A 1119 21.33 21.02 23.95
C LEU A 1119 22.75 20.48 23.76
N ASP A 1120 23.74 21.38 23.66
CA ASP A 1120 25.18 21.09 23.75
C ASP A 1120 25.67 21.19 25.22
N VAL A 1121 24.89 20.66 26.16
CA VAL A 1121 25.15 20.71 27.61
C VAL A 1121 25.74 19.36 28.06
N PRO A 1122 26.74 19.33 28.98
CA PRO A 1122 27.33 18.09 29.47
C PRO A 1122 26.31 17.10 30.06
N LEU A 1123 26.59 15.81 29.87
CA LEU A 1123 25.78 14.66 30.31
C LEU A 1123 25.36 14.77 31.78
N ALA A 1124 24.06 14.83 32.03
CA ALA A 1124 23.51 14.48 33.33
C ALA A 1124 23.60 12.96 33.52
N LYS A 1125 24.08 12.50 34.68
CA LYS A 1125 24.17 11.05 35.03
C LYS A 1125 22.81 10.41 35.40
N ASP A 1126 21.73 10.97 34.89
CA ASP A 1126 20.36 10.61 35.23
C ASP A 1126 19.50 10.50 33.95
N PHE A 1127 18.41 9.76 34.02
CA PHE A 1127 17.51 9.47 32.90
C PHE A 1127 16.86 10.71 32.28
N ASP A 1128 17.05 11.88 32.89
CA ASP A 1128 16.66 13.16 32.31
C ASP A 1128 17.45 13.53 31.03
N ASP A 1129 18.67 12.98 30.83
CA ASP A 1129 19.43 13.15 29.58
C ASP A 1129 18.73 12.51 28.36
N LEU A 1130 17.75 11.63 28.57
CA LEU A 1130 16.90 11.11 27.48
C LEU A 1130 16.11 12.22 26.76
N ARG A 1131 15.95 13.40 27.38
CA ARG A 1131 15.44 14.60 26.71
C ARG A 1131 16.38 15.16 25.64
N ARG A 1132 17.67 14.80 25.62
CA ARG A 1132 18.67 15.33 24.69
C ARG A 1132 18.71 14.51 23.40
N HIS A 1133 18.70 15.14 22.24
CA HIS A 1133 19.02 14.46 20.98
C HIS A 1133 20.53 14.14 20.93
N VAL A 1134 20.95 13.06 20.26
CA VAL A 1134 22.38 12.75 20.07
C VAL A 1134 22.86 13.10 18.66
N ALA A 1135 23.99 13.80 18.59
CA ALA A 1135 24.71 13.96 17.34
C ALA A 1135 25.36 12.62 16.97
N TRP A 1136 25.41 12.27 15.68
CA TRP A 1136 25.99 10.99 15.25
C TRP A 1136 27.40 10.76 15.81
N LYS A 1137 28.25 11.80 15.72
CA LYS A 1137 29.64 11.75 16.14
C LYS A 1137 29.79 11.55 17.65
N GLU A 1138 29.04 12.30 18.45
CA GLU A 1138 28.96 12.14 19.91
C GLU A 1138 28.56 10.70 20.26
N TRP A 1139 27.50 10.17 19.64
CA TRP A 1139 27.00 8.83 19.90
C TRP A 1139 28.04 7.74 19.63
N GLN A 1140 28.75 7.85 18.50
CA GLN A 1140 29.83 6.93 18.13
C GLN A 1140 30.99 6.99 19.13
N GLU A 1141 31.46 8.20 19.49
CA GLU A 1141 32.56 8.41 20.42
C GLU A 1141 32.24 7.98 21.87
N GLU A 1142 30.99 8.07 22.31
CA GLU A 1142 30.56 7.54 23.61
C GLU A 1142 30.55 6.00 23.63
N TRP A 1143 30.10 5.34 22.55
CA TRP A 1143 30.11 3.87 22.47
C TRP A 1143 31.54 3.30 22.40
N ASP A 1144 32.42 3.91 21.62
CA ASP A 1144 33.82 3.48 21.53
C ASP A 1144 34.55 3.72 22.87
N ARG A 1145 34.24 4.82 23.59
CA ARG A 1145 34.72 5.04 24.97
C ARG A 1145 34.19 4.00 25.96
N ALA A 1146 32.91 3.64 25.88
CA ALA A 1146 32.32 2.62 26.74
C ALA A 1146 32.96 1.23 26.52
N LEU A 1147 33.35 0.89 25.28
CA LEU A 1147 34.12 -0.33 25.02
C LEU A 1147 35.55 -0.24 25.60
N GLN A 1148 36.24 0.89 25.44
CA GLN A 1148 37.59 1.09 25.98
C GLN A 1148 37.64 1.13 27.51
N ALA A 1149 36.55 1.56 28.16
CA ALA A 1149 36.42 1.58 29.61
C ALA A 1149 36.26 0.17 30.22
N LYS A 1150 35.95 -0.87 29.41
CA LYS A 1150 35.87 -2.25 29.88
C LYS A 1150 37.21 -2.66 30.49
N PRO A 1151 37.29 -2.98 31.80
CA PRO A 1151 38.55 -3.40 32.40
C PRO A 1151 39.07 -4.66 31.70
N LEU A 1152 40.38 -4.71 31.45
CA LEU A 1152 41.11 -5.86 30.92
C LEU A 1152 41.17 -7.01 31.95
N ALA A 1153 39.99 -7.57 32.27
CA ALA A 1153 39.77 -8.65 33.22
C ALA A 1153 39.45 -9.99 32.52
N ALA A 1154 40.00 -10.19 31.32
CA ALA A 1154 39.83 -11.40 30.51
C ALA A 1154 41.10 -11.76 29.70
N SER A 1155 42.28 -11.45 30.24
CA SER A 1155 43.57 -11.91 29.72
C SER A 1155 44.53 -12.28 30.86
N ALA A 1156 44.11 -13.26 31.65
CA ALA A 1156 44.91 -14.01 32.61
C ALA A 1156 44.36 -15.44 32.67
#